data_AF-A0A258MHW5-F1
#
_entry.id   AF-A0A258MHW5-F1
#
_cell.length_a   1.000
_cell.length_b   1.000
_cell.length_c   1.000
_cell.angle_alpha   90.00
_cell.angle_beta   90.00
_cell.angle_gamma   90.00
#
_symmetry.space_group_name_H-M   'P 1'
#
loop_
_entity.id
_entity.type
_entity.pdbx_description
1 polymer ?
#
loop_
_entity_poly.entity_id
_entity_poly.type
_entity_poly.pdbx_seq_one_letter_code
_entity_poly.pdbx_strand_id
1 'polypeptide(L)'
;MNEASERSLPIDIIVPVYRGFSETRRCIESVLAAPVRADFELVVIEDKSPEVELVEYLGSLSERGLITLLKNTENLGFVSTVNRGMQLHLERDVLLLNSDTEVANDWLDRIHAAAYSAEEIGTITPFSNNATICSYPYFNGAGNANLPSGLTLAELDGLVSKANADQTAEIPTAVGFCMFIKRACLNEVGYFDAKRFGRGYGEENDFSRNAALLGWRNVLAADVYVFHAGGVSFGTEQSVLQKSALATLLDKHPDYLYTVDAFVRVNPLRIYRSGIDTARGTLNANQALLVQQEQALESSANPTAQIKVSGGVRLHIAHSWGGGIERWVDDFVTVDTQPNFILQSETDPNAAGAALSLWMAWAGKKTKIALWHLATPIRATEIHHPEYAAILRDLVDKLAVQSLFVSSLIGHALDVFALRLPTIVILHDVYPFCPAFFAHYAGAACTRCDVNSLRTCQQDNPMYYFWHDTRPEWWVAFRGEYAMVIAAPWVQLVAPTHVAWARWQQLLPAIANLPCTIIGHGIDVLPRTLNSSLASGQRLRVVIPGRLVEHKGLSLVAELLPKLMNFADVFLLGCGGKGWAFVDMPQVKIVFDYPRGELADKIAEFRPDCALLLSIVPETFSYTLSEMQALGVPVVATNLGAYRERIEHDVTGWLVEPNVESILNLLRVLDAQRAQIQTVMQYWQMHLPTSIRTMLRQYLTLLPSSVVSARHSGFVDGVAQRVQQLQQDVWVLDEAGQHQKQEFEVALASAEHRASLAEHHLSVQTTLSAELFESQQRLLGSRSWRLTVPIRWLGSQVRVLRNRLSSRHDHAQSVGLPSPVVVALTGSASEDSSVPIQGAPDISSTSRRYDVSRAELCTLSGLPLATIWLGLDDPSPADLYPFTLIEFIKASCKHSNAIRFFMSDAAFEQVRHSEVGAAIYQLLTQRVIIRTPAEWDKLGRQFSGDCMVIFSNLKQQMASAACALLRSGCFLILWNDNQADILLPESAQIGRVMDSDWQEAALQLMAWLATDFVERQAIAKQSQTLPLCNDC
;
A
#
# COMPACT_ATOMS: atom_id res chain seq x y z
N MET A 1 35.54 -43.62 40.02
CA MET A 1 36.55 -42.59 40.33
C MET A 1 37.10 -42.07 39.01
N ASN A 2 37.57 -40.81 39.00
CA ASN A 2 37.54 -39.82 37.91
C ASN A 2 36.15 -39.14 37.87
N GLU A 3 35.83 -38.14 38.71
CA GLU A 3 36.70 -37.21 39.46
C GLU A 3 37.76 -36.52 38.60
N ALA A 4 37.29 -35.96 37.48
CA ALA A 4 37.71 -34.61 37.09
C ALA A 4 36.47 -33.72 37.29
N SER A 5 36.37 -33.07 38.45
CA SER A 5 35.54 -31.88 38.56
C SER A 5 36.13 -30.88 37.58
N GLU A 6 35.37 -30.43 36.59
CA GLU A 6 35.77 -29.29 35.77
C GLU A 6 36.03 -28.12 36.71
N ARG A 7 37.31 -27.78 36.89
CA ARG A 7 37.68 -26.52 37.50
C ARG A 7 37.47 -25.47 36.43
N SER A 8 36.56 -24.54 36.69
CA SER A 8 36.48 -23.27 35.99
C SER A 8 37.88 -22.70 35.79
N LEU A 9 38.19 -22.24 34.58
CA LEU A 9 39.47 -21.58 34.33
C LEU A 9 39.58 -20.33 35.22
N PRO A 10 40.76 -20.04 35.79
CA PRO A 10 40.96 -18.77 36.46
C PRO A 10 40.73 -17.60 35.49
N ILE A 11 40.24 -16.48 35.99
CA ILE A 11 39.87 -15.32 35.20
C ILE A 11 40.84 -14.16 35.46
N ASP A 12 41.48 -13.62 34.42
CA ASP A 12 42.22 -12.37 34.52
C ASP A 12 41.27 -11.19 34.30
N ILE A 13 41.01 -10.40 35.35
CA ILE A 13 40.30 -9.12 35.25
C ILE A 13 41.33 -8.06 34.88
N ILE A 14 41.30 -7.58 33.64
CA ILE A 14 42.27 -6.64 33.08
C ILE A 14 41.70 -5.23 33.13
N VAL A 15 42.32 -4.37 33.94
CA VAL A 15 41.97 -2.95 34.09
C VAL A 15 43.07 -2.07 33.50
N PRO A 16 42.94 -1.55 32.27
CA PRO A 16 43.85 -0.55 31.72
C PRO A 16 43.59 0.81 32.39
N VAL A 17 44.64 1.48 32.85
CA VAL A 17 44.55 2.74 33.61
C VAL A 17 45.38 3.84 32.97
N TYR A 18 44.72 4.91 32.54
CA TYR A 18 45.36 6.16 32.16
C TYR A 18 44.51 7.34 32.64
N ARG A 19 45.01 8.06 33.65
CA ARG A 19 44.30 9.15 34.37
C ARG A 19 43.09 8.68 35.17
N GLY A 20 42.49 9.60 35.93
CA GLY A 20 41.22 9.37 36.63
C GLY A 20 41.41 8.62 37.94
N PHE A 21 42.13 9.23 38.89
CA PHE A 21 42.35 8.65 40.21
C PHE A 21 41.07 8.21 40.93
N SER A 22 40.05 9.07 40.97
CA SER A 22 38.81 8.82 41.72
C SER A 22 38.02 7.64 41.14
N GLU A 23 37.95 7.55 39.82
CA GLU A 23 37.24 6.52 39.07
C GLU A 23 37.96 5.18 39.22
N THR A 24 39.26 5.15 38.92
CA THR A 24 40.10 3.96 39.03
C THR A 24 40.09 3.38 40.44
N ARG A 25 40.06 4.26 41.45
CA ARG A 25 39.94 3.85 42.85
C ARG A 25 38.62 3.16 43.13
N ARG A 26 37.48 3.73 42.73
CA ARG A 26 36.15 3.11 42.93
C ARG A 26 36.03 1.78 42.19
N CYS A 27 36.53 1.70 40.96
CA CYS A 27 36.60 0.46 40.17
C CYS A 27 37.31 -0.65 40.96
N ILE A 28 38.58 -0.44 41.34
CA ILE A 28 39.37 -1.46 42.04
C ILE A 28 38.79 -1.79 43.43
N GLU A 29 38.35 -0.79 44.20
CA GLU A 29 37.73 -1.04 45.50
C GLU A 29 36.42 -1.86 45.37
N SER A 30 35.62 -1.64 44.31
CA SER A 30 34.40 -2.42 44.06
C SER A 30 34.68 -3.87 43.66
N VAL A 31 35.67 -4.13 42.81
CA VAL A 31 36.08 -5.50 42.42
C VAL A 31 36.61 -6.27 43.64
N LEU A 32 37.44 -5.64 44.47
CA LEU A 32 38.00 -6.27 45.67
C LEU A 32 36.97 -6.48 46.81
N ALA A 33 35.85 -5.76 46.79
CA ALA A 33 34.77 -5.89 47.77
C ALA A 33 33.63 -6.85 47.34
N ALA A 34 33.55 -7.20 46.05
CA ALA A 34 32.52 -8.06 45.51
C ALA A 34 32.64 -9.52 46.04
N PRO A 35 31.55 -10.14 46.55
CA PRO A 35 31.57 -11.51 47.08
C PRO A 35 31.58 -12.60 45.98
N VAL A 36 32.62 -12.58 45.15
CA VAL A 36 32.86 -13.50 44.03
C VAL A 36 33.45 -14.83 44.52
N ARG A 37 33.09 -15.93 43.86
CA ARG A 37 33.59 -17.29 44.14
C ARG A 37 34.55 -17.83 43.08
N ALA A 38 34.47 -17.35 41.85
CA ALA A 38 35.40 -17.70 40.78
C ALA A 38 36.84 -17.33 41.16
N ASP A 39 37.79 -18.19 40.84
CA ASP A 39 39.22 -17.89 40.99
C ASP A 39 39.59 -16.78 39.99
N PHE A 40 39.95 -15.59 40.47
CA PHE A 40 40.33 -14.46 39.61
C PHE A 40 41.60 -13.74 40.06
N GLU A 41 42.27 -13.08 39.12
CA GLU A 41 43.41 -12.19 39.37
C GLU A 41 43.08 -10.79 38.82
N LEU A 42 43.28 -9.76 39.64
CA LEU A 42 43.08 -8.36 39.22
C LEU A 42 44.39 -7.80 38.65
N VAL A 43 44.47 -7.76 37.31
CA VAL A 43 45.61 -7.31 36.54
C VAL A 43 45.40 -5.85 36.13
N VAL A 44 46.07 -4.93 36.81
CA VAL A 44 45.97 -3.48 36.52
C VAL A 44 47.16 -3.05 35.66
N ILE A 45 46.91 -2.33 34.57
CA ILE A 45 47.95 -1.92 33.62
C ILE A 45 48.00 -0.39 33.55
N GLU A 46 49.02 0.17 34.19
CA GLU A 46 49.28 1.61 34.28
C GLU A 46 49.93 2.10 32.96
N ASP A 47 49.14 2.76 32.11
CA ASP A 47 49.51 3.21 30.76
C ASP A 47 50.09 4.64 30.74
N LYS A 48 51.07 4.87 31.61
CA LYS A 48 51.84 6.11 31.76
C LYS A 48 50.99 7.33 32.15
N SER A 49 50.22 7.18 33.22
CA SER A 49 49.43 8.24 33.85
C SER A 49 50.29 9.43 34.32
N PRO A 50 49.81 10.69 34.16
CA PRO A 50 50.47 11.88 34.68
C PRO A 50 50.18 12.16 36.17
N GLU A 51 49.13 11.55 36.72
CA GLU A 51 48.70 11.72 38.11
C GLU A 51 49.58 10.91 39.07
N VAL A 52 50.43 11.57 39.85
CA VAL A 52 51.33 10.91 40.82
C VAL A 52 50.55 10.12 41.86
N GLU A 53 49.47 10.68 42.41
CA GLU A 53 48.60 10.05 43.42
C GLU A 53 48.00 8.72 42.91
N LEU A 54 47.63 8.65 41.62
CA LEU A 54 47.14 7.41 40.99
C LEU A 54 48.26 6.36 40.90
N VAL A 55 49.46 6.74 40.47
CA VAL A 55 50.60 5.81 40.34
C VAL A 55 51.06 5.29 41.72
N GLU A 56 51.02 6.14 42.75
CA GLU A 56 51.33 5.79 44.14
C GLU A 56 50.26 4.87 44.73
N TYR A 57 48.97 5.16 44.52
CA TYR A 57 47.85 4.32 44.95
C TYR A 57 47.95 2.91 44.36
N LEU A 58 48.13 2.78 43.04
CA LEU A 58 48.33 1.49 42.40
C LEU A 58 49.56 0.74 42.94
N GLY A 59 50.66 1.46 43.17
CA GLY A 59 51.84 0.91 43.83
C GLY A 59 51.51 0.28 45.19
N SER A 60 50.80 1.02 46.05
CA SER A 60 50.42 0.56 47.39
C SER A 60 49.51 -0.69 47.39
N LEU A 61 48.65 -0.83 46.38
CA LEU A 61 47.81 -2.03 46.22
C LEU A 61 48.62 -3.24 45.79
N SER A 62 49.61 -3.05 44.91
CA SER A 62 50.49 -4.12 44.45
C SER A 62 51.45 -4.58 45.55
N GLU A 63 51.99 -3.65 46.36
CA GLU A 63 52.79 -3.97 47.55
C GLU A 63 52.00 -4.76 48.61
N ARG A 64 50.69 -4.54 48.69
CA ARG A 64 49.75 -5.32 49.52
C ARG A 64 49.36 -6.67 48.92
N GLY A 65 49.81 -7.00 47.71
CA GLY A 65 49.46 -8.23 46.99
C GLY A 65 47.99 -8.31 46.54
N LEU A 66 47.30 -7.16 46.41
CA LEU A 66 45.89 -7.11 46.01
C LEU A 66 45.69 -7.03 44.49
N ILE A 67 46.71 -6.58 43.76
CA ILE A 67 46.70 -6.46 42.29
C ILE A 67 48.05 -6.86 41.71
N THR A 68 48.02 -7.44 40.50
CA THR A 68 49.20 -7.55 39.65
C THR A 68 49.32 -6.27 38.83
N LEU A 69 50.34 -5.45 39.11
CA LEU A 69 50.54 -4.15 38.49
C LEU A 69 51.56 -4.21 37.36
N LEU A 70 51.09 -4.11 36.12
CA LEU A 70 51.92 -3.87 34.95
C LEU A 70 52.06 -2.37 34.71
N LYS A 71 53.25 -1.90 34.35
CA LYS A 71 53.50 -0.49 33.98
C LYS A 71 54.04 -0.41 32.56
N ASN A 72 53.49 0.49 31.75
CA ASN A 72 54.04 0.81 30.42
C ASN A 72 55.06 1.95 30.55
N THR A 73 56.12 1.91 29.72
CA THR A 73 57.17 2.96 29.71
C THR A 73 56.71 4.26 29.04
N GLU A 74 55.73 4.15 28.14
CA GLU A 74 55.08 5.21 27.40
C GLU A 74 53.57 4.92 27.31
N ASN A 75 52.75 5.89 26.85
CA ASN A 75 51.32 5.66 26.66
C ASN A 75 51.08 4.87 25.36
N LEU A 76 50.76 3.59 25.48
CA LEU A 76 50.51 2.67 24.36
C LEU A 76 49.07 2.75 23.83
N GLY A 77 48.16 3.38 24.57
CA GLY A 77 46.73 3.41 24.26
C GLY A 77 46.02 2.12 24.67
N PHE A 78 44.69 2.11 24.55
CA PHE A 78 43.85 1.04 25.08
C PHE A 78 44.20 -0.32 24.46
N VAL A 79 44.16 -0.43 23.14
CA VAL A 79 44.30 -1.71 22.40
C VAL A 79 45.59 -2.44 22.74
N SER A 80 46.73 -1.75 22.67
CA SER A 80 48.05 -2.32 22.98
C SER A 80 48.19 -2.68 24.47
N THR A 81 47.58 -1.88 25.35
CA THR A 81 47.58 -2.10 26.81
C THR A 81 46.78 -3.33 27.19
N VAL A 82 45.54 -3.48 26.70
CA VAL A 82 44.73 -4.68 26.98
C VAL A 82 45.31 -5.93 26.33
N ASN A 83 45.85 -5.83 25.11
CA ASN A 83 46.56 -6.94 24.46
C ASN A 83 47.74 -7.45 25.30
N ARG A 84 48.50 -6.55 25.95
CA ARG A 84 49.58 -6.94 26.87
C ARG A 84 49.04 -7.72 28.08
N GLY A 85 47.88 -7.33 28.61
CA GLY A 85 47.20 -8.06 29.68
C GLY A 85 46.72 -9.44 29.25
N MET A 86 46.07 -9.54 28.09
CA MET A 86 45.52 -10.80 27.54
C MET A 86 46.60 -11.85 27.23
N GLN A 87 47.86 -11.41 27.13
CA GLN A 87 49.05 -12.24 26.92
C GLN A 87 49.77 -12.64 28.22
N LEU A 88 49.36 -12.15 29.39
CA LEU A 88 50.05 -12.41 30.67
C LEU A 88 49.94 -13.89 31.06
N HIS A 89 48.72 -14.42 31.03
CA HIS A 89 48.42 -15.84 31.20
C HIS A 89 47.68 -16.32 29.96
N LEU A 90 48.18 -17.38 29.32
CA LEU A 90 47.66 -17.86 28.02
C LEU A 90 46.60 -18.96 28.18
N GLU A 91 46.42 -19.43 29.41
CA GLU A 91 45.57 -20.55 29.82
C GLU A 91 44.29 -20.11 30.56
N ARG A 92 44.09 -18.81 30.75
CA ARG A 92 43.03 -18.22 31.60
C ARG A 92 41.97 -17.49 30.80
N ASP A 93 40.72 -17.49 31.27
CA ASP A 93 39.70 -16.62 30.68
C ASP A 93 40.01 -15.14 30.98
N VAL A 94 39.47 -14.24 30.16
CA VAL A 94 39.74 -12.79 30.27
C VAL A 94 38.44 -12.05 30.56
N LEU A 95 38.48 -11.07 31.46
CA LEU A 95 37.49 -10.01 31.51
C LEU A 95 38.18 -8.65 31.39
N LEU A 96 37.89 -7.93 30.30
CA LEU A 96 38.31 -6.54 30.11
C LEU A 96 37.34 -5.63 30.87
N LEU A 97 37.86 -4.79 31.78
CA LEU A 97 37.07 -3.91 32.62
C LEU A 97 37.64 -2.48 32.58
N ASN A 98 36.86 -1.50 32.14
CA ASN A 98 37.29 -0.10 32.13
C ASN A 98 37.51 0.42 33.56
N SER A 99 38.51 1.28 33.74
CA SER A 99 38.86 1.85 35.05
C SER A 99 37.81 2.83 35.63
N ASP A 100 36.76 3.17 34.87
CA ASP A 100 35.64 4.01 35.30
C ASP A 100 34.31 3.24 35.45
N THR A 101 34.42 1.95 35.76
CA THR A 101 33.29 1.06 36.10
C THR A 101 33.19 0.77 37.60
N GLU A 102 32.03 0.32 38.07
CA GLU A 102 31.84 -0.20 39.43
C GLU A 102 30.97 -1.46 39.39
N VAL A 103 31.33 -2.47 40.20
CA VAL A 103 30.67 -3.81 40.24
C VAL A 103 30.08 -4.12 41.62
N ALA A 104 29.18 -5.10 41.71
CA ALA A 104 28.57 -5.52 42.98
C ALA A 104 28.18 -7.00 43.00
N ASN A 105 27.87 -7.52 44.20
CA ASN A 105 27.38 -8.89 44.41
C ASN A 105 28.29 -9.95 43.74
N ASP A 106 27.70 -11.06 43.28
CA ASP A 106 28.31 -12.18 42.57
C ASP A 106 28.38 -11.97 41.04
N TRP A 107 28.55 -10.72 40.58
CA TRP A 107 28.55 -10.35 39.15
C TRP A 107 29.45 -11.23 38.28
N LEU A 108 30.69 -11.50 38.72
CA LEU A 108 31.66 -12.31 37.96
C LEU A 108 31.24 -13.77 37.88
N ASP A 109 30.64 -14.31 38.95
CA ASP A 109 30.16 -15.69 38.98
C ASP A 109 29.02 -15.88 37.97
N ARG A 110 28.11 -14.90 37.85
CA ARG A 110 27.03 -14.88 36.83
C ARG A 110 27.57 -14.69 35.41
N ILE A 111 28.52 -13.78 35.18
CA ILE A 111 29.16 -13.63 33.86
C ILE A 111 29.87 -14.93 33.44
N HIS A 112 30.60 -15.57 34.36
CA HIS A 112 31.27 -16.83 34.11
C HIS A 112 30.27 -17.98 33.87
N ALA A 113 29.16 -18.05 34.63
CA ALA A 113 28.08 -19.00 34.38
C ALA A 113 27.44 -18.80 32.99
N ALA A 114 27.18 -17.56 32.58
CA ALA A 114 26.70 -17.23 31.24
C ALA A 114 27.70 -17.69 30.16
N ALA A 115 29.01 -17.50 30.38
CA ALA A 115 30.05 -17.91 29.44
C ALA A 115 30.07 -19.41 29.15
N TYR A 116 29.80 -20.23 30.17
CA TYR A 116 29.80 -21.70 30.08
C TYR A 116 28.38 -22.31 29.95
N SER A 117 27.35 -21.47 29.76
CA SER A 117 25.98 -21.94 29.51
C SER A 117 25.79 -22.61 28.14
N ALA A 118 26.68 -22.32 27.18
CA ALA A 118 26.81 -23.02 25.91
C ALA A 118 28.28 -23.01 25.42
N GLU A 119 28.67 -24.02 24.65
CA GLU A 119 30.06 -24.16 24.18
C GLU A 119 30.46 -22.98 23.30
N GLU A 120 29.59 -22.60 22.35
CA GLU A 120 29.86 -21.62 21.31
C GLU A 120 29.73 -20.15 21.75
N ILE A 121 29.46 -19.88 23.04
CA ILE A 121 29.51 -18.50 23.57
C ILE A 121 30.98 -18.07 23.70
N GLY A 122 31.36 -17.02 22.97
CA GLY A 122 32.72 -16.49 22.92
C GLY A 122 32.90 -15.23 23.78
N THR A 123 31.93 -14.31 23.76
CA THR A 123 32.00 -13.04 24.47
C THR A 123 30.73 -12.73 25.25
N ILE A 124 30.88 -12.04 26.40
CA ILE A 124 29.79 -11.69 27.30
C ILE A 124 29.91 -10.24 27.74
N THR A 125 28.78 -9.52 27.72
CA THR A 125 28.64 -8.13 28.21
C THR A 125 27.47 -8.05 29.20
N PRO A 126 27.55 -7.33 30.33
CA PRO A 126 26.42 -7.12 31.23
C PRO A 126 25.58 -5.88 30.85
N PHE A 127 24.43 -5.68 31.49
CA PHE A 127 23.74 -4.38 31.42
C PHE A 127 24.55 -3.27 32.13
N SER A 128 24.36 -2.02 31.71
CA SER A 128 24.96 -0.83 32.36
C SER A 128 24.12 0.43 32.17
N ASN A 129 24.41 1.52 32.88
CA ASN A 129 23.81 2.83 32.61
C ASN A 129 24.31 3.44 31.28
N ASN A 130 25.52 3.09 30.84
CA ASN A 130 26.18 3.71 29.68
C ASN A 130 26.94 2.66 28.84
N ALA A 131 26.21 1.77 28.16
CA ALA A 131 26.79 0.69 27.36
C ALA A 131 26.10 0.50 26.00
N THR A 132 25.77 1.61 25.33
CA THR A 132 25.08 1.65 24.02
C THR A 132 23.90 0.66 23.97
N ILE A 133 23.98 -0.39 23.15
CA ILE A 133 22.93 -1.41 22.98
C ILE A 133 22.63 -2.19 24.27
N CYS A 134 23.59 -2.30 25.20
CA CYS A 134 23.45 -2.97 26.50
C CYS A 134 23.05 -2.00 27.64
N SER A 135 22.42 -0.86 27.32
CA SER A 135 22.08 0.16 28.33
C SER A 135 20.72 -0.08 29.01
N TYR A 136 20.68 0.15 30.34
CA TYR A 136 19.49 0.17 31.19
C TYR A 136 19.61 1.30 32.25
N PRO A 137 18.57 2.12 32.48
CA PRO A 137 17.21 1.99 31.96
C PRO A 137 17.06 2.35 30.48
N TYR A 138 17.71 3.43 30.04
CA TYR A 138 17.56 3.97 28.69
C TYR A 138 18.34 3.19 27.63
N PHE A 139 17.69 2.79 26.53
CA PHE A 139 18.38 2.18 25.39
C PHE A 139 19.38 3.15 24.74
N ASN A 140 20.46 2.59 24.21
CA ASN A 140 21.50 3.34 23.49
C ASN A 140 22.16 4.47 24.31
N GLY A 141 22.14 4.38 25.66
CA GLY A 141 22.83 5.32 26.56
C GLY A 141 22.20 6.72 26.62
N ALA A 142 20.93 6.88 26.24
CA ALA A 142 20.28 8.18 26.15
C ALA A 142 20.13 8.86 27.54
N GLY A 143 21.14 9.66 27.93
CA GLY A 143 21.03 10.68 28.96
C GLY A 143 21.27 10.25 30.41
N ASN A 144 22.00 9.17 30.70
CA ASN A 144 22.21 8.73 32.09
C ASN A 144 23.67 8.40 32.50
N ALA A 145 24.30 9.34 33.19
CA ALA A 145 25.60 9.15 33.85
C ALA A 145 25.50 8.54 35.27
N ASN A 146 24.30 8.22 35.76
CA ASN A 146 24.04 7.83 37.15
C ASN A 146 23.27 6.50 37.25
N LEU A 147 23.19 5.94 38.46
CA LEU A 147 22.23 4.88 38.76
C LEU A 147 20.78 5.41 38.78
N PRO A 148 19.78 4.56 38.52
CA PRO A 148 18.38 4.86 38.78
C PRO A 148 18.17 5.40 40.21
N SER A 149 17.44 6.51 40.31
CA SER A 149 17.35 7.28 41.56
C SER A 149 16.82 6.45 42.72
N GLY A 150 17.51 6.52 43.87
CA GLY A 150 17.08 5.85 45.10
C GLY A 150 17.34 4.34 45.17
N LEU A 151 18.25 3.81 44.33
CA LEU A 151 18.81 2.46 44.45
C LEU A 151 20.35 2.54 44.51
N THR A 152 20.97 1.71 45.34
CA THR A 152 22.42 1.43 45.25
C THR A 152 22.72 0.43 44.13
N LEU A 153 23.98 0.34 43.71
CA LEU A 153 24.40 -0.62 42.68
C LEU A 153 24.06 -2.07 43.08
N ALA A 154 24.33 -2.44 44.33
CA ALA A 154 24.05 -3.79 44.84
C ALA A 154 22.54 -4.11 44.89
N GLU A 155 21.69 -3.13 45.19
CA GLU A 155 20.23 -3.30 45.12
C GLU A 155 19.74 -3.43 43.69
N LEU A 156 20.25 -2.62 42.75
CA LEU A 156 19.87 -2.68 41.35
C LEU A 156 20.29 -4.02 40.71
N ASP A 157 21.56 -4.40 40.84
CA ASP A 157 22.04 -5.68 40.32
C ASP A 157 21.31 -6.87 40.98
N GLY A 158 21.02 -6.79 42.29
CA GLY A 158 20.19 -7.79 42.98
C GLY A 158 18.71 -7.82 42.56
N LEU A 159 18.22 -6.82 41.82
CA LEU A 159 16.92 -6.83 41.14
C LEU A 159 17.03 -7.38 39.73
N VAL A 160 18.08 -7.00 38.98
CA VAL A 160 18.36 -7.50 37.62
C VAL A 160 18.55 -9.02 37.64
N SER A 161 19.34 -9.52 38.61
CA SER A 161 19.52 -10.95 38.88
C SER A 161 18.20 -11.69 39.09
N LYS A 162 17.25 -11.11 39.82
CA LYS A 162 15.93 -11.75 40.08
C LYS A 162 14.97 -11.62 38.90
N ALA A 163 15.03 -10.52 38.16
CA ALA A 163 14.14 -10.23 37.04
C ALA A 163 14.44 -11.12 35.83
N ASN A 164 15.73 -11.42 35.60
CA ASN A 164 16.22 -12.11 34.40
C ASN A 164 17.06 -13.35 34.72
N ALA A 165 16.84 -14.00 35.87
CA ALA A 165 17.68 -15.09 36.39
C ALA A 165 18.12 -16.11 35.32
N ASP A 166 19.43 -16.35 35.24
CA ASP A 166 20.09 -17.26 34.30
C ASP A 166 19.80 -17.00 32.81
N GLN A 167 19.26 -15.82 32.44
CA GLN A 167 18.97 -15.46 31.05
C GLN A 167 20.17 -14.80 30.35
N THR A 168 20.48 -15.29 29.16
CA THR A 168 21.39 -14.62 28.21
C THR A 168 20.62 -14.18 26.96
N ALA A 169 21.07 -13.10 26.31
CA ALA A 169 20.49 -12.62 25.07
C ALA A 169 21.57 -12.41 24.00
N GLU A 170 21.36 -12.88 22.78
CA GLU A 170 22.35 -12.71 21.71
C GLU A 170 22.47 -11.23 21.30
N ILE A 171 23.70 -10.75 21.09
CA ILE A 171 24.02 -9.37 20.69
C ILE A 171 24.94 -9.37 19.46
N PRO A 172 24.85 -8.37 18.55
CA PRO A 172 25.63 -8.35 17.31
C PRO A 172 27.12 -8.04 17.53
N THR A 173 27.45 -7.48 18.69
CA THR A 173 28.80 -7.15 19.16
C THR A 173 28.78 -7.06 20.68
N ALA A 174 29.88 -7.43 21.34
CA ALA A 174 30.13 -7.03 22.72
C ALA A 174 30.36 -5.51 22.83
N VAL A 175 30.32 -4.99 24.07
CA VAL A 175 30.60 -3.57 24.37
C VAL A 175 31.76 -3.49 25.37
N GLY A 176 32.84 -2.80 24.99
CA GLY A 176 34.16 -2.93 25.61
C GLY A 176 34.34 -2.41 27.05
N PHE A 177 33.31 -1.84 27.68
CA PHE A 177 33.39 -1.33 29.06
C PHE A 177 33.54 -2.45 30.10
N CYS A 178 32.91 -3.59 29.84
CA CYS A 178 32.96 -4.81 30.63
C CYS A 178 32.72 -5.99 29.67
N MET A 179 33.79 -6.61 29.20
CA MET A 179 33.74 -7.65 28.17
C MET A 179 34.51 -8.90 28.64
N PHE A 180 33.79 -9.97 28.93
CA PHE A 180 34.40 -11.29 29.11
C PHE A 180 34.68 -11.91 27.74
N ILE A 181 35.82 -12.59 27.62
CA ILE A 181 36.24 -13.34 26.44
C ILE A 181 36.72 -14.72 26.90
N LYS A 182 36.02 -15.78 26.47
CA LYS A 182 36.43 -17.17 26.72
C LYS A 182 37.77 -17.44 26.02
N ARG A 183 38.73 -18.06 26.71
CA ARG A 183 40.10 -18.29 26.20
C ARG A 183 40.11 -19.10 24.90
N ALA A 184 39.19 -20.04 24.73
CA ALA A 184 39.03 -20.76 23.46
C ALA A 184 38.74 -19.80 22.29
N CYS A 185 37.77 -18.90 22.44
CA CYS A 185 37.43 -17.88 21.45
C CYS A 185 38.62 -16.92 21.20
N LEU A 186 39.28 -16.44 22.25
CA LEU A 186 40.45 -15.55 22.13
C LEU A 186 41.62 -16.22 21.38
N ASN A 187 41.85 -17.52 21.59
CA ASN A 187 42.91 -18.27 20.92
C ASN A 187 42.62 -18.51 19.42
N GLU A 188 41.35 -18.62 19.02
CA GLU A 188 40.95 -18.80 17.62
C GLU A 188 40.86 -17.47 16.85
N VAL A 189 40.28 -16.44 17.47
CA VAL A 189 40.11 -15.10 16.85
C VAL A 189 41.41 -14.31 16.83
N GLY A 190 42.24 -14.47 17.87
CA GLY A 190 43.43 -13.66 18.12
C GLY A 190 43.15 -12.33 18.82
N TYR A 191 44.22 -11.66 19.25
CA TYR A 191 44.16 -10.38 19.95
C TYR A 191 43.67 -9.21 19.07
N PHE A 192 43.27 -8.10 19.69
CA PHE A 192 42.77 -6.92 19.00
C PHE A 192 43.78 -6.31 18.02
N ASP A 193 43.33 -5.82 16.85
CA ASP A 193 44.20 -5.25 15.80
C ASP A 193 44.69 -3.82 16.15
N ALA A 194 45.72 -3.77 16.99
CA ALA A 194 46.39 -2.53 17.40
C ALA A 194 47.02 -1.76 16.23
N LYS A 195 47.24 -2.37 15.05
CA LYS A 195 47.78 -1.66 13.87
C LYS A 195 46.69 -0.85 13.17
N ARG A 196 45.46 -1.36 13.13
CA ARG A 196 44.31 -0.72 12.49
C ARG A 196 43.57 0.24 13.41
N PHE A 197 43.30 -0.15 14.65
CA PHE A 197 42.53 0.64 15.62
C PHE A 197 43.40 1.55 16.51
N GLY A 198 44.72 1.34 16.52
CA GLY A 198 45.69 2.25 17.15
C GLY A 198 45.46 2.41 18.65
N ARG A 199 44.92 3.56 19.07
CA ARG A 199 44.74 3.93 20.49
C ARG A 199 43.41 3.45 21.10
N GLY A 200 42.44 3.01 20.30
CA GLY A 200 41.16 2.46 20.77
C GLY A 200 39.94 2.88 19.95
N TYR A 201 38.78 2.36 20.34
CA TYR A 201 37.49 2.35 19.64
C TYR A 201 37.44 1.39 18.44
N GLY A 202 36.46 0.49 18.43
CA GLY A 202 36.13 -0.37 17.29
C GLY A 202 36.85 -1.71 17.28
N GLU A 203 37.93 -1.87 18.06
CA GLU A 203 38.65 -3.13 18.23
C GLU A 203 37.78 -4.26 18.80
N GLU A 204 36.90 -3.95 19.74
CA GLU A 204 35.99 -4.91 20.37
C GLU A 204 34.87 -5.31 19.40
N ASN A 205 34.47 -4.39 18.53
CA ASN A 205 33.49 -4.64 17.48
C ASN A 205 34.09 -5.53 16.38
N ASP A 206 35.33 -5.25 15.96
CA ASP A 206 36.07 -6.09 15.02
C ASP A 206 36.28 -7.50 15.58
N PHE A 207 36.73 -7.63 16.83
CA PHE A 207 36.86 -8.91 17.50
C PHE A 207 35.52 -9.67 17.52
N SER A 208 34.44 -9.02 17.96
CA SER A 208 33.11 -9.64 18.03
C SER A 208 32.59 -10.13 16.67
N ARG A 209 32.95 -9.43 15.58
CA ARG A 209 32.60 -9.82 14.21
C ARG A 209 33.46 -10.96 13.68
N ASN A 210 34.77 -10.94 13.95
CA ASN A 210 35.65 -12.06 13.59
C ASN A 210 35.28 -13.34 14.38
N ALA A 211 34.89 -13.20 15.65
CA ALA A 211 34.33 -14.27 16.47
C ALA A 211 33.06 -14.85 15.83
N ALA A 212 32.09 -14.01 15.47
CA ALA A 212 30.85 -14.44 14.80
C ALA A 212 31.09 -15.14 13.46
N LEU A 213 32.08 -14.71 12.67
CA LEU A 213 32.47 -15.37 11.41
C LEU A 213 33.10 -16.76 11.62
N LEU A 214 33.65 -17.02 12.82
CA LEU A 214 34.15 -18.34 13.24
C LEU A 214 33.09 -19.19 13.96
N GLY A 215 31.86 -18.70 14.09
CA GLY A 215 30.75 -19.40 14.74
C GLY A 215 30.56 -19.11 16.24
N TRP A 216 31.40 -18.25 16.82
CA TRP A 216 31.26 -17.83 18.22
C TRP A 216 30.14 -16.81 18.40
N ARG A 217 29.31 -16.99 19.42
CA ARG A 217 28.21 -16.09 19.77
C ARG A 217 28.68 -15.02 20.76
N ASN A 218 28.24 -13.79 20.52
CA ASN A 218 28.37 -12.69 21.47
C ASN A 218 27.04 -12.55 22.23
N VAL A 219 27.06 -12.52 23.56
CA VAL A 219 25.83 -12.47 24.36
C VAL A 219 25.86 -11.37 25.43
N LEU A 220 24.68 -10.92 25.81
CA LEU A 220 24.42 -10.16 27.02
C LEU A 220 24.11 -11.14 28.16
N ALA A 221 24.77 -10.97 29.32
CA ALA A 221 24.28 -11.52 30.58
C ALA A 221 23.13 -10.63 31.09
N ALA A 222 21.89 -11.03 30.83
CA ALA A 222 20.72 -10.18 31.08
C ALA A 222 20.38 -10.04 32.57
N ASP A 223 20.99 -10.88 33.40
CA ASP A 223 20.85 -10.95 34.86
C ASP A 223 21.96 -10.22 35.63
N VAL A 224 22.92 -9.55 34.96
CA VAL A 224 24.03 -8.80 35.57
C VAL A 224 23.99 -7.32 35.23
N TYR A 225 24.27 -6.45 36.21
CA TYR A 225 24.42 -5.01 36.00
C TYR A 225 25.75 -4.47 36.54
N VAL A 226 26.46 -3.69 35.71
CA VAL A 226 27.74 -3.03 36.03
C VAL A 226 27.61 -1.54 35.76
N PHE A 227 27.97 -0.69 36.71
CA PHE A 227 27.95 0.76 36.52
C PHE A 227 29.15 1.22 35.67
N HIS A 228 28.98 2.26 34.86
CA HIS A 228 30.01 2.84 33.99
C HIS A 228 29.85 4.37 33.92
N ALA A 229 30.82 5.11 34.46
CA ALA A 229 30.78 6.57 34.48
C ALA A 229 31.01 7.18 33.09
N GLY A 230 31.93 6.62 32.31
CA GLY A 230 32.10 6.84 30.86
C GLY A 230 32.58 8.24 30.48
N GLY A 231 33.75 8.68 30.96
CA GLY A 231 34.12 10.10 30.79
C GLY A 231 35.57 10.58 31.00
N VAL A 232 36.60 9.73 31.02
CA VAL A 232 37.97 10.18 31.38
C VAL A 232 39.02 10.13 30.25
N SER A 233 39.07 9.07 29.46
CA SER A 233 40.33 8.68 28.80
C SER A 233 40.71 9.41 27.50
N PHE A 234 39.76 10.03 26.77
CA PHE A 234 40.00 10.57 25.42
C PHE A 234 39.57 12.03 25.15
N GLY A 235 38.88 12.68 26.10
CA GLY A 235 38.57 14.12 26.04
C GLY A 235 37.99 14.60 24.69
N THR A 236 38.56 15.69 24.15
CA THR A 236 38.10 16.30 22.88
C THR A 236 38.42 15.47 21.62
N GLU A 237 39.35 14.50 21.69
CA GLU A 237 39.76 13.68 20.53
C GLU A 237 38.82 12.50 20.27
N GLN A 238 37.98 12.13 21.24
CA GLN A 238 37.06 10.99 21.20
C GLN A 238 36.24 10.92 19.89
N SER A 239 35.62 12.02 19.47
CA SER A 239 34.78 12.06 18.26
C SER A 239 35.54 11.85 16.95
N VAL A 240 36.85 12.12 16.94
CA VAL A 240 37.73 11.91 15.77
C VAL A 240 38.18 10.45 15.72
N LEU A 241 38.60 9.91 16.88
CA LEU A 241 38.97 8.50 17.01
C LEU A 241 37.79 7.58 16.65
N GLN A 242 36.60 7.83 17.19
CA GLN A 242 35.38 7.08 16.86
C GLN A 242 35.04 7.09 15.36
N LYS A 243 35.20 8.23 14.68
CA LYS A 243 34.97 8.31 13.22
C LYS A 243 36.01 7.52 12.42
N SER A 244 37.29 7.61 12.79
CA SER A 244 38.36 6.85 12.15
C SER A 244 38.18 5.34 12.36
N ALA A 245 37.89 4.94 13.60
CA ALA A 245 37.58 3.57 13.98
C ALA A 245 36.41 3.00 13.19
N LEU A 246 35.29 3.74 13.09
CA LEU A 246 34.13 3.31 12.33
C LEU A 246 34.43 3.14 10.84
N ALA A 247 35.22 4.03 10.24
CA ALA A 247 35.66 3.88 8.85
C ALA A 247 36.52 2.62 8.65
N THR A 248 37.47 2.37 9.56
CA THR A 248 38.31 1.16 9.58
C THR A 248 37.50 -0.12 9.80
N LEU A 249 36.47 -0.06 10.64
CA LEU A 249 35.57 -1.16 10.93
C LEU A 249 34.67 -1.49 9.73
N LEU A 250 34.17 -0.48 9.02
CA LEU A 250 33.34 -0.64 7.81
C LEU A 250 34.12 -1.11 6.58
N ASP A 251 35.41 -0.76 6.46
CA ASP A 251 36.30 -1.33 5.44
C ASP A 251 36.44 -2.86 5.59
N LYS A 252 36.53 -3.34 6.84
CA LYS A 252 36.69 -4.76 7.16
C LYS A 252 35.36 -5.52 7.25
N HIS A 253 34.30 -4.88 7.74
CA HIS A 253 32.95 -5.43 7.93
C HIS A 253 31.88 -4.47 7.38
N PRO A 254 31.63 -4.44 6.06
CA PRO A 254 30.71 -3.48 5.44
C PRO A 254 29.25 -3.59 5.92
N ASP A 255 28.84 -4.75 6.44
CA ASP A 255 27.52 -5.01 6.99
C ASP A 255 27.40 -4.69 8.50
N TYR A 256 28.46 -4.21 9.15
CA TYR A 256 28.48 -3.98 10.59
C TYR A 256 27.39 -3.00 11.05
N LEU A 257 27.32 -1.82 10.43
CA LEU A 257 26.28 -0.85 10.76
C LEU A 257 24.88 -1.40 10.51
N TYR A 258 24.66 -2.13 9.40
CA TYR A 258 23.37 -2.78 9.12
C TYR A 258 23.00 -3.78 10.22
N THR A 259 23.96 -4.59 10.69
CA THR A 259 23.75 -5.60 11.74
C THR A 259 23.38 -4.94 13.08
N VAL A 260 24.13 -3.92 13.51
CA VAL A 260 23.85 -3.22 14.78
C VAL A 260 22.54 -2.43 14.70
N ASP A 261 22.28 -1.75 13.58
CA ASP A 261 21.06 -0.98 13.34
C ASP A 261 19.81 -1.88 13.23
N ALA A 262 19.92 -3.07 12.63
CA ALA A 262 18.88 -4.09 12.67
C ALA A 262 18.60 -4.58 14.11
N PHE A 263 19.64 -4.80 14.91
CA PHE A 263 19.49 -5.15 16.32
C PHE A 263 18.83 -4.02 17.14
N VAL A 264 19.25 -2.78 16.94
CA VAL A 264 18.69 -1.58 17.57
C VAL A 264 17.21 -1.40 17.22
N ARG A 265 16.82 -1.58 15.95
CA ARG A 265 15.41 -1.53 15.53
C ARG A 265 14.54 -2.65 16.12
N VAL A 266 15.05 -3.88 16.16
CA VAL A 266 14.32 -5.01 16.76
C VAL A 266 14.22 -4.85 18.28
N ASN A 267 15.26 -4.29 18.92
CA ASN A 267 15.39 -4.12 20.36
C ASN A 267 14.98 -5.39 21.13
N PRO A 268 15.61 -6.56 20.85
CA PRO A 268 15.22 -7.81 21.51
C PRO A 268 15.47 -7.75 23.02
N LEU A 269 16.35 -6.85 23.47
CA LEU A 269 16.63 -6.62 24.89
C LEU A 269 15.49 -5.92 25.64
N ARG A 270 14.46 -5.41 24.95
CA ARG A 270 13.30 -4.76 25.56
C ARG A 270 12.59 -5.66 26.58
N ILE A 271 12.53 -6.99 26.35
CA ILE A 271 11.83 -7.91 27.26
C ILE A 271 12.51 -7.97 28.63
N TYR A 272 13.84 -8.08 28.66
CA TYR A 272 14.63 -8.12 29.90
C TYR A 272 14.58 -6.78 30.63
N ARG A 273 14.63 -5.66 29.91
CA ARG A 273 14.51 -4.32 30.50
C ARG A 273 13.10 -4.07 31.06
N SER A 274 12.06 -4.56 30.39
CA SER A 274 10.67 -4.53 30.89
C SER A 274 10.49 -5.41 32.13
N GLY A 275 11.23 -6.52 32.23
CA GLY A 275 11.34 -7.35 33.44
C GLY A 275 11.92 -6.58 34.63
N ILE A 276 13.06 -5.90 34.42
CA ILE A 276 13.71 -5.06 35.45
C ILE A 276 12.80 -3.89 35.87
N ASP A 277 12.14 -3.23 34.92
CA ASP A 277 11.16 -2.16 35.18
C ASP A 277 9.98 -2.64 36.03
N THR A 278 9.46 -3.83 35.71
CA THR A 278 8.37 -4.45 36.48
C THR A 278 8.84 -4.77 37.89
N ALA A 279 10.03 -5.37 38.06
CA ALA A 279 10.61 -5.65 39.37
C ALA A 279 10.81 -4.36 40.19
N ARG A 280 11.42 -3.30 39.61
CA ARG A 280 11.58 -2.00 40.26
C ARG A 280 10.26 -1.36 40.63
N GLY A 281 9.27 -1.38 39.73
CA GLY A 281 7.95 -0.82 39.97
C GLY A 281 7.21 -1.45 41.16
N THR A 282 7.50 -2.70 41.51
CA THR A 282 6.91 -3.36 42.68
C THR A 282 7.54 -2.99 44.03
N LEU A 283 8.69 -2.30 44.06
CA LEU A 283 9.41 -2.00 45.32
C LEU A 283 8.67 -1.01 46.21
N ASN A 284 8.18 0.09 45.63
CA ASN A 284 7.41 1.14 46.31
C ASN A 284 6.85 2.13 45.28
N ALA A 285 5.91 2.99 45.71
CA ALA A 285 5.26 3.97 44.86
C ALA A 285 6.23 5.00 44.23
N ASN A 286 7.36 5.33 44.89
CA ASN A 286 8.34 6.25 44.32
C ASN A 286 9.12 5.59 43.18
N GLN A 287 9.53 4.32 43.32
CA GLN A 287 10.16 3.56 42.23
C GLN A 287 9.18 3.33 41.07
N ALA A 288 7.90 3.06 41.35
CA ALA A 288 6.88 2.99 40.29
C ALA A 288 6.74 4.30 39.50
N LEU A 289 6.77 5.45 40.19
CA LEU A 289 6.74 6.77 39.54
C LEU A 289 8.03 7.05 38.76
N LEU A 290 9.20 6.69 39.29
CA LEU A 290 10.48 6.85 38.62
C LEU A 290 10.57 5.99 37.35
N VAL A 291 10.14 4.72 37.40
CA VAL A 291 10.04 3.85 36.21
C VAL A 291 9.10 4.45 35.16
N GLN A 292 7.95 5.01 35.55
CA GLN A 292 7.06 5.71 34.62
C GLN A 292 7.69 6.96 34.00
N GLN A 293 8.47 7.72 34.77
CA GLN A 293 9.21 8.90 34.29
C GLN A 293 10.36 8.49 33.35
N GLU A 294 11.13 7.46 33.70
CA GLU A 294 12.21 6.91 32.89
C GLU A 294 11.67 6.33 31.56
N GLN A 295 10.57 5.59 31.59
CA GLN A 295 9.90 5.09 30.37
C GLN A 295 9.37 6.25 29.50
N ALA A 296 8.82 7.31 30.10
CA ALA A 296 8.42 8.51 29.37
C ALA A 296 9.62 9.31 28.81
N LEU A 297 10.76 9.28 29.51
CA LEU A 297 11.99 9.94 29.09
C LEU A 297 12.72 9.16 27.99
N GLU A 298 12.83 7.83 28.08
CA GLU A 298 13.37 6.97 27.01
C GLU A 298 12.59 7.17 25.72
N SER A 299 11.26 7.21 25.85
CA SER A 299 10.32 7.54 24.78
C SER A 299 10.54 8.94 24.17
N SER A 300 11.03 9.91 24.95
CA SER A 300 11.30 11.27 24.47
C SER A 300 12.72 11.47 23.93
N ALA A 301 13.70 10.71 24.42
CA ALA A 301 15.13 10.88 24.17
C ALA A 301 15.67 9.97 23.05
N ASN A 302 14.88 8.97 22.62
CA ASN A 302 15.21 8.11 21.50
C ASN A 302 14.14 8.29 20.40
N PRO A 303 14.32 9.26 19.46
CA PRO A 303 13.26 9.68 18.53
C PRO A 303 12.76 8.59 17.57
N THR A 304 13.53 7.52 17.42
CA THR A 304 13.21 6.31 16.64
C THR A 304 12.43 5.26 17.44
N ALA A 305 12.28 5.40 18.76
CA ALA A 305 11.52 4.47 19.62
C ALA A 305 10.18 5.04 20.13
N GLN A 306 9.97 6.35 20.05
CA GLN A 306 8.63 6.94 20.07
C GLN A 306 8.52 8.07 19.04
N ILE A 307 8.02 7.71 17.86
CA ILE A 307 7.18 8.64 17.08
C ILE A 307 6.12 9.14 18.06
N LYS A 308 6.07 10.45 18.32
CA LYS A 308 4.99 11.11 19.07
C LYS A 308 3.67 10.45 18.67
N VAL A 309 2.96 9.85 19.64
CA VAL A 309 1.68 9.17 19.38
C VAL A 309 0.66 10.23 18.97
N SER A 310 0.61 10.48 17.68
CA SER A 310 -0.31 11.37 16.98
C SER A 310 -0.57 10.65 15.64
N GLY A 311 -1.85 10.29 15.42
CA GLY A 311 -2.38 9.44 14.33
C GLY A 311 -1.43 8.46 13.64
N GLY A 312 -1.60 7.15 13.86
CA GLY A 312 -0.76 6.15 13.19
C GLY A 312 -0.85 6.23 11.66
N VAL A 313 0.21 6.72 11.02
CA VAL A 313 0.33 6.87 9.57
C VAL A 313 0.45 5.49 8.92
N ARG A 314 -0.39 5.25 7.91
CA ARG A 314 -0.51 3.95 7.21
C ARG A 314 0.05 4.06 5.81
N LEU A 315 0.80 3.05 5.37
CA LEU A 315 1.27 2.94 3.99
C LEU A 315 0.65 1.71 3.32
N HIS A 316 -0.10 1.94 2.25
CA HIS A 316 -0.68 0.91 1.39
C HIS A 316 0.25 0.65 0.20
N ILE A 317 0.41 -0.62 -0.17
CA ILE A 317 1.24 -1.06 -1.29
C ILE A 317 0.32 -1.70 -2.34
N ALA A 318 0.25 -1.07 -3.51
CA ALA A 318 -0.69 -1.41 -4.59
C ALA A 318 -0.10 -1.09 -5.97
N HIS A 319 -0.84 -1.33 -7.05
CA HIS A 319 -0.45 -1.00 -8.43
C HIS A 319 -1.50 -0.10 -9.09
N SER A 320 -1.14 0.60 -10.17
CA SER A 320 -2.04 1.56 -10.84
C SER A 320 -2.98 0.97 -11.90
N TRP A 321 -3.14 -0.35 -11.98
CA TRP A 321 -4.03 -0.99 -12.99
C TRP A 321 -5.53 -0.91 -12.62
N GLY A 322 -5.84 -0.41 -11.43
CA GLY A 322 -7.19 -0.27 -10.90
C GLY A 322 -7.86 -1.58 -10.48
N GLY A 323 -9.17 -1.66 -10.68
CA GLY A 323 -9.96 -2.88 -10.42
C GLY A 323 -10.23 -3.13 -8.93
N GLY A 324 -10.20 -4.40 -8.52
CA GLY A 324 -10.62 -4.81 -7.17
C GLY A 324 -9.68 -4.34 -6.05
N ILE A 325 -8.38 -4.25 -6.32
CA ILE A 325 -7.36 -3.80 -5.36
C ILE A 325 -7.46 -2.30 -5.13
N GLU A 326 -7.47 -1.49 -6.20
CA GLU A 326 -7.67 -0.04 -6.08
C GLU A 326 -8.99 0.27 -5.38
N ARG A 327 -10.08 -0.40 -5.77
CA ARG A 327 -11.38 -0.23 -5.09
C ARG A 327 -11.29 -0.53 -3.59
N TRP A 328 -10.58 -1.59 -3.19
CA TRP A 328 -10.45 -1.91 -1.78
C TRP A 328 -9.67 -0.84 -1.01
N VAL A 329 -8.55 -0.36 -1.57
CA VAL A 329 -7.77 0.73 -0.98
C VAL A 329 -8.60 2.01 -0.89
N ASP A 330 -9.29 2.39 -1.96
CA ASP A 330 -10.14 3.60 -2.00
C ASP A 330 -11.33 3.49 -1.04
N ASP A 331 -12.02 2.34 -0.99
CA ASP A 331 -13.09 2.08 -0.03
C ASP A 331 -12.52 2.18 1.42
N PHE A 332 -11.34 1.60 1.70
CA PHE A 332 -10.67 1.68 3.02
C PHE A 332 -10.35 3.13 3.43
N VAL A 333 -9.61 3.86 2.60
CA VAL A 333 -9.10 5.22 2.93
C VAL A 333 -10.19 6.29 2.93
N THR A 334 -11.33 6.03 2.27
CA THR A 334 -12.48 6.95 2.27
C THR A 334 -13.19 7.00 3.63
N VAL A 335 -13.26 5.88 4.35
CA VAL A 335 -13.95 5.80 5.66
C VAL A 335 -13.02 5.89 6.87
N ASP A 336 -11.71 5.79 6.66
CA ASP A 336 -10.70 6.00 7.68
C ASP A 336 -10.54 7.50 8.01
N THR A 337 -10.38 7.81 9.30
CA THR A 337 -10.21 9.19 9.78
C THR A 337 -8.75 9.62 9.86
N GLN A 338 -7.80 8.69 9.68
CA GLN A 338 -6.36 8.97 9.65
C GLN A 338 -5.85 9.21 8.22
N PRO A 339 -4.75 9.96 8.03
CA PRO A 339 -4.02 10.02 6.77
C PRO A 339 -3.48 8.65 6.38
N ASN A 340 -3.80 8.24 5.16
CA ASN A 340 -3.26 7.06 4.53
C ASN A 340 -2.36 7.49 3.37
N PHE A 341 -1.21 6.85 3.24
CA PHE A 341 -0.36 6.96 2.06
C PHE A 341 -0.48 5.70 1.23
N ILE A 342 -0.37 5.82 -0.08
CA ILE A 342 -0.50 4.71 -1.03
C ILE A 342 0.69 4.80 -1.97
N LEU A 343 1.60 3.83 -1.89
CA LEU A 343 2.68 3.64 -2.84
C LEU A 343 2.17 2.75 -3.96
N GLN A 344 1.82 3.35 -5.10
CA GLN A 344 1.39 2.65 -6.30
C GLN A 344 2.58 2.45 -7.24
N SER A 345 2.76 1.24 -7.75
CA SER A 345 3.64 1.00 -8.89
C SER A 345 2.96 1.48 -10.18
N GLU A 346 3.74 2.19 -11.00
CA GLU A 346 3.35 2.64 -12.34
C GLU A 346 3.99 1.69 -13.37
N THR A 347 3.16 1.12 -14.23
CA THR A 347 3.57 0.16 -15.25
C THR A 347 3.78 0.82 -16.60
N ASP A 348 4.82 0.38 -17.32
CA ASP A 348 5.06 0.70 -18.72
C ASP A 348 5.03 -0.59 -19.58
N PRO A 349 5.23 -0.53 -20.91
CA PRO A 349 5.24 -1.73 -21.76
C PRO A 349 6.32 -2.78 -21.43
N ASN A 350 7.35 -2.41 -20.65
CA ASN A 350 8.53 -3.23 -20.38
C ASN A 350 8.58 -3.77 -18.93
N ALA A 351 7.93 -3.09 -17.98
CA ALA A 351 8.02 -3.39 -16.56
C ALA A 351 6.77 -3.00 -15.75
N ALA A 352 6.40 -3.85 -14.79
CA ALA A 352 5.30 -3.61 -13.86
C ALA A 352 5.55 -2.41 -12.91
N GLY A 353 6.81 -2.16 -12.54
CA GLY A 353 7.23 -0.98 -11.78
C GLY A 353 8.32 -0.23 -12.53
N ALA A 354 7.92 0.56 -13.54
CA ALA A 354 8.81 1.52 -14.20
C ALA A 354 8.97 2.81 -13.39
N ALA A 355 7.94 3.16 -12.61
CA ALA A 355 7.98 4.22 -11.62
C ALA A 355 7.14 3.85 -10.38
N LEU A 356 7.28 4.63 -9.32
CA LEU A 356 6.46 4.54 -8.11
C LEU A 356 5.80 5.89 -7.86
N SER A 357 4.48 5.92 -7.67
CA SER A 357 3.75 7.12 -7.26
C SER A 357 3.30 7.02 -5.81
N LEU A 358 3.60 8.05 -5.03
CA LEU A 358 3.07 8.20 -3.67
C LEU A 358 1.84 9.10 -3.70
N TRP A 359 0.73 8.57 -3.21
CA TRP A 359 -0.51 9.30 -3.01
C TRP A 359 -0.78 9.46 -1.52
N MET A 360 -1.35 10.59 -1.13
CA MET A 360 -1.93 10.79 0.19
C MET A 360 -3.44 10.82 0.07
N ALA A 361 -4.12 10.02 0.87
CA ALA A 361 -5.57 9.97 1.02
C ALA A 361 -5.96 10.42 2.43
N TRP A 362 -6.65 11.56 2.53
CA TRP A 362 -7.10 12.13 3.79
C TRP A 362 -8.30 13.08 3.58
N ALA A 363 -9.21 13.16 4.56
CA ALA A 363 -10.40 14.01 4.55
C ALA A 363 -11.28 13.90 3.27
N GLY A 364 -11.34 12.72 2.66
CA GLY A 364 -12.10 12.46 1.43
C GLY A 364 -11.44 12.98 0.14
N LYS A 365 -10.15 13.35 0.17
CA LYS A 365 -9.34 13.66 -1.01
C LYS A 365 -8.17 12.67 -1.14
N LYS A 366 -7.84 12.30 -2.38
CA LYS A 366 -6.67 11.47 -2.76
C LYS A 366 -5.82 12.31 -3.73
N THR A 367 -4.55 12.53 -3.41
CA THR A 367 -3.67 13.46 -4.15
C THR A 367 -2.28 12.84 -4.33
N LYS A 368 -1.71 12.90 -5.53
CA LYS A 368 -0.35 12.45 -5.82
C LYS A 368 0.62 13.48 -5.26
N ILE A 369 1.58 13.05 -4.44
CA ILE A 369 2.51 13.94 -3.73
C ILE A 369 3.98 13.72 -4.09
N ALA A 370 4.33 12.55 -4.67
CA ALA A 370 5.66 12.27 -5.21
C ALA A 370 5.60 11.20 -6.32
N LEU A 371 6.66 11.16 -7.13
CA LEU A 371 6.88 10.21 -8.22
C LEU A 371 8.38 9.91 -8.33
N TRP A 372 8.78 8.64 -8.35
CA TRP A 372 10.15 8.21 -8.64
C TRP A 372 10.14 7.34 -9.89
N HIS A 373 10.87 7.72 -10.93
CA HIS A 373 11.21 6.83 -12.03
C HIS A 373 12.37 5.94 -11.59
N LEU A 374 12.19 4.62 -11.65
CA LEU A 374 13.21 3.70 -11.20
C LEU A 374 14.30 3.57 -12.27
N ALA A 375 15.56 3.80 -11.89
CA ALA A 375 16.71 3.63 -12.77
C ALA A 375 16.85 2.17 -13.23
N THR A 376 16.43 1.23 -12.38
CA THR A 376 16.19 -0.17 -12.77
C THR A 376 14.71 -0.51 -12.61
N PRO A 377 13.96 -0.77 -13.69
CA PRO A 377 12.54 -1.12 -13.59
C PRO A 377 12.30 -2.49 -12.96
N ILE A 378 11.31 -2.58 -12.06
CA ILE A 378 10.83 -3.85 -11.49
C ILE A 378 9.97 -4.56 -12.55
N ARG A 379 10.51 -5.60 -13.20
CA ARG A 379 9.86 -6.27 -14.34
C ARG A 379 8.47 -6.82 -14.02
N ALA A 380 8.33 -7.54 -12.90
CA ALA A 380 7.09 -8.15 -12.46
C ALA A 380 6.88 -7.94 -10.96
N THR A 381 7.69 -8.64 -10.17
CA THR A 381 7.98 -8.42 -8.76
C THR A 381 9.43 -8.87 -8.55
N GLU A 382 10.11 -8.50 -7.47
CA GLU A 382 11.51 -8.89 -7.21
C GLU A 382 11.73 -9.36 -5.76
N ILE A 383 12.74 -10.20 -5.54
CA ILE A 383 13.12 -10.63 -4.18
C ILE A 383 13.77 -9.45 -3.44
N HIS A 384 14.67 -8.72 -4.12
CA HIS A 384 15.36 -7.55 -3.58
C HIS A 384 15.57 -6.51 -4.68
N HIS A 385 15.25 -5.26 -4.40
CA HIS A 385 15.44 -4.14 -5.31
C HIS A 385 16.01 -2.91 -4.57
N PRO A 386 17.32 -2.63 -4.66
CA PRO A 386 18.01 -1.65 -3.80
C PRO A 386 17.40 -0.24 -3.79
N GLU A 387 16.99 0.26 -4.95
CA GLU A 387 16.39 1.60 -5.13
C GLU A 387 14.99 1.67 -4.47
N TYR A 388 14.19 0.63 -4.66
CA TYR A 388 12.87 0.48 -4.03
C TYR A 388 12.99 0.39 -2.51
N ALA A 389 13.96 -0.40 -2.02
CA ALA A 389 14.27 -0.53 -0.61
C ALA A 389 14.75 0.81 0.01
N ALA A 390 15.48 1.63 -0.74
CA ALA A 390 15.88 2.97 -0.30
C ALA A 390 14.70 3.93 -0.22
N ILE A 391 13.84 3.97 -1.25
CA ILE A 391 12.60 4.76 -1.26
C ILE A 391 11.71 4.36 -0.08
N LEU A 392 11.51 3.05 0.15
CA LEU A 392 10.72 2.57 1.29
C LEU A 392 11.24 3.01 2.65
N ARG A 393 12.56 3.00 2.88
CA ARG A 393 13.15 3.52 4.12
C ARG A 393 12.90 5.02 4.27
N ASP A 394 13.15 5.79 3.21
CA ASP A 394 12.92 7.23 3.17
C ASP A 394 11.45 7.59 3.46
N LEU A 395 10.50 6.82 2.93
CA LEU A 395 9.07 6.94 3.22
C LEU A 395 8.75 6.65 4.69
N VAL A 396 9.28 5.56 5.25
CA VAL A 396 9.04 5.18 6.65
C VAL A 396 9.56 6.27 7.59
N ASP A 397 10.78 6.76 7.35
CA ASP A 397 11.43 7.75 8.20
C ASP A 397 10.76 9.13 8.08
N LYS A 398 10.56 9.64 6.85
CA LYS A 398 9.99 10.98 6.64
C LYS A 398 8.51 11.07 6.98
N LEU A 399 7.71 10.07 6.64
CA LEU A 399 6.26 10.08 6.91
C LEU A 399 5.91 9.50 8.28
N ALA A 400 6.90 8.92 8.99
CA ALA A 400 6.73 8.21 10.26
C ALA A 400 5.67 7.09 10.17
N VAL A 401 5.80 6.23 9.15
CA VAL A 401 4.86 5.13 8.87
C VAL A 401 4.88 4.11 10.03
N GLN A 402 3.69 3.75 10.53
CA GLN A 402 3.54 2.85 11.68
C GLN A 402 2.93 1.48 11.33
N SER A 403 2.32 1.34 10.16
CA SER A 403 1.75 0.07 9.70
C SER A 403 1.66 0.00 8.18
N LEU A 404 1.84 -1.21 7.64
CA LEU A 404 1.82 -1.51 6.21
C LEU A 404 0.59 -2.32 5.83
N PHE A 405 0.00 -2.02 4.67
CA PHE A 405 -1.10 -2.77 4.06
C PHE A 405 -0.68 -3.20 2.65
N VAL A 406 -0.23 -4.45 2.51
CA VAL A 406 0.25 -4.99 1.23
C VAL A 406 -0.92 -5.66 0.50
N SER A 407 -1.44 -4.95 -0.51
CA SER A 407 -2.57 -5.41 -1.33
C SER A 407 -2.11 -6.09 -2.62
N SER A 408 -0.88 -5.80 -3.09
CA SER A 408 -0.25 -6.44 -4.24
C SER A 408 1.26 -6.23 -4.21
N LEU A 409 1.99 -7.08 -4.94
CA LEU A 409 3.43 -6.94 -5.19
C LEU A 409 3.77 -6.67 -6.67
N ILE A 410 2.76 -6.45 -7.51
CA ILE A 410 2.95 -6.09 -8.93
C ILE A 410 3.74 -4.78 -8.98
N GLY A 411 4.93 -4.79 -9.57
CA GLY A 411 5.83 -3.63 -9.62
C GLY A 411 6.50 -3.27 -8.28
N HIS A 412 6.51 -4.20 -7.31
CA HIS A 412 7.16 -4.05 -5.99
C HIS A 412 8.09 -5.23 -5.69
N ALA A 413 8.86 -5.13 -4.62
CA ALA A 413 9.78 -6.18 -4.16
C ALA A 413 9.51 -6.63 -2.71
N LEU A 414 10.05 -7.78 -2.31
CA LEU A 414 9.89 -8.33 -0.95
C LEU A 414 10.56 -7.46 0.14
N ASP A 415 11.38 -6.48 -0.23
CA ASP A 415 11.95 -5.44 0.65
C ASP A 415 10.92 -4.77 1.56
N VAL A 416 9.65 -4.71 1.13
CA VAL A 416 8.57 -4.14 1.95
C VAL A 416 8.35 -4.88 3.26
N PHE A 417 8.63 -6.18 3.31
CA PHE A 417 8.59 -6.98 4.54
C PHE A 417 9.85 -6.80 5.41
N ALA A 418 10.96 -6.37 4.83
CA ALA A 418 12.21 -6.10 5.54
C ALA A 418 12.14 -4.84 6.43
N LEU A 419 11.10 -4.01 6.27
CA LEU A 419 10.80 -2.85 7.13
C LEU A 419 10.41 -3.24 8.57
N ARG A 420 9.97 -4.48 8.80
CA ARG A 420 9.54 -5.03 10.11
C ARG A 420 8.44 -4.26 10.86
N LEU A 421 7.72 -3.38 10.16
CA LEU A 421 6.52 -2.72 10.69
C LEU A 421 5.35 -3.73 10.80
N PRO A 422 4.37 -3.49 11.68
CA PRO A 422 3.09 -4.20 11.68
C PRO A 422 2.47 -4.21 10.28
N THR A 423 2.43 -5.38 9.64
CA THR A 423 2.11 -5.54 8.22
C THR A 423 0.90 -6.44 8.06
N ILE A 424 -0.10 -5.98 7.31
CA ILE A 424 -1.25 -6.79 6.91
C ILE A 424 -1.10 -7.09 5.42
N VAL A 425 -1.09 -8.37 5.05
CA VAL A 425 -1.11 -8.83 3.66
C VAL A 425 -2.53 -9.24 3.31
N ILE A 426 -3.12 -8.59 2.30
CA ILE A 426 -4.49 -8.85 1.86
C ILE A 426 -4.45 -9.72 0.60
N LEU A 427 -4.93 -10.96 0.73
CA LEU A 427 -4.93 -11.97 -0.32
C LEU A 427 -6.11 -11.76 -1.27
N HIS A 428 -6.11 -10.64 -1.99
CA HIS A 428 -7.16 -10.25 -2.96
C HIS A 428 -7.30 -11.24 -4.11
N ASP A 429 -6.17 -11.73 -4.62
CA ASP A 429 -6.07 -12.72 -5.69
C ASP A 429 -4.99 -13.75 -5.30
N VAL A 430 -4.44 -14.48 -6.29
CA VAL A 430 -3.36 -15.46 -6.07
C VAL A 430 -1.99 -14.97 -6.59
N TYR A 431 -1.80 -13.67 -6.76
CA TYR A 431 -0.49 -13.05 -6.94
C TYR A 431 0.20 -12.86 -5.57
N PRO A 432 1.54 -13.00 -5.46
CA PRO A 432 2.52 -13.34 -6.49
C PRO A 432 2.66 -14.85 -6.77
N PHE A 433 1.81 -15.73 -6.22
CA PHE A 433 1.94 -17.17 -6.50
C PHE A 433 1.77 -17.47 -8.00
N CYS A 434 0.72 -16.95 -8.65
CA CYS A 434 0.43 -17.18 -10.06
C CYS A 434 0.65 -15.90 -10.88
N PRO A 435 1.60 -15.89 -11.85
CA PRO A 435 1.81 -14.73 -12.74
C PRO A 435 0.65 -14.54 -13.75
N ALA A 436 -0.22 -15.55 -13.93
CA ALA A 436 -1.44 -15.43 -14.72
C ALA A 436 -2.67 -15.01 -13.89
N PHE A 437 -2.51 -14.60 -12.62
CA PHE A 437 -3.53 -14.18 -11.64
C PHE A 437 -4.66 -15.15 -11.27
N PHE A 438 -5.03 -16.07 -12.15
CA PHE A 438 -6.23 -16.89 -12.01
C PHE A 438 -5.94 -18.27 -11.41
N ALA A 439 -4.70 -18.75 -11.46
CA ALA A 439 -4.33 -20.15 -11.19
C ALA A 439 -5.31 -21.13 -11.88
N HIS A 440 -5.45 -20.96 -13.20
CA HIS A 440 -6.35 -21.73 -14.04
C HIS A 440 -5.69 -21.95 -15.41
N TYR A 441 -5.66 -23.20 -15.88
CA TYR A 441 -5.01 -23.61 -17.12
C TYR A 441 -5.67 -24.88 -17.68
N ALA A 442 -5.63 -25.07 -19.00
CA ALA A 442 -6.21 -26.24 -19.69
C ALA A 442 -7.66 -26.59 -19.29
N GLY A 443 -8.50 -25.57 -19.02
CA GLY A 443 -9.90 -25.75 -18.63
C GLY A 443 -10.14 -26.15 -17.16
N ALA A 444 -9.12 -26.15 -16.30
CA ALA A 444 -9.24 -26.49 -14.89
C ALA A 444 -8.49 -25.52 -13.97
N ALA A 445 -8.93 -25.43 -12.71
CA ALA A 445 -8.21 -24.73 -11.66
C ALA A 445 -6.91 -25.49 -11.32
N CYS A 446 -5.78 -24.78 -11.27
CA CYS A 446 -4.50 -25.35 -10.88
C CYS A 446 -4.54 -25.80 -9.41
N THR A 447 -4.07 -27.01 -9.14
CA THR A 447 -3.96 -27.57 -7.78
C THR A 447 -2.52 -27.62 -7.27
N ARG A 448 -1.56 -27.67 -8.20
CA ARG A 448 -0.11 -27.55 -8.02
C ARG A 448 0.48 -26.87 -9.25
N CYS A 449 1.66 -26.29 -9.14
CA CYS A 449 2.35 -25.61 -10.25
C CYS A 449 3.86 -25.71 -10.05
N ASP A 450 4.51 -26.70 -10.66
CA ASP A 450 5.97 -26.82 -10.70
C ASP A 450 6.57 -26.03 -11.88
N VAL A 451 7.91 -26.04 -11.99
CA VAL A 451 8.66 -25.34 -13.04
C VAL A 451 8.20 -25.75 -14.46
N ASN A 452 7.95 -27.04 -14.68
CA ASN A 452 7.55 -27.56 -16.00
C ASN A 452 6.12 -27.16 -16.33
N SER A 453 5.19 -27.31 -15.40
CA SER A 453 3.80 -26.90 -15.52
C SER A 453 3.67 -25.39 -15.77
N LEU A 454 4.50 -24.59 -15.10
CA LEU A 454 4.57 -23.15 -15.31
C LEU A 454 5.15 -22.80 -16.70
N ARG A 455 6.18 -23.50 -17.16
CA ARG A 455 6.76 -23.31 -18.50
C ARG A 455 5.74 -23.58 -19.61
N THR A 456 5.00 -24.68 -19.53
CA THR A 456 3.90 -24.98 -20.48
C THR A 456 2.77 -23.95 -20.37
N CYS A 457 2.38 -23.56 -19.15
CA CYS A 457 1.39 -22.50 -18.94
C CYS A 457 1.82 -21.15 -19.56
N GLN A 458 3.10 -20.79 -19.52
CA GLN A 458 3.64 -19.56 -20.11
C GLN A 458 3.68 -19.57 -21.64
N GLN A 459 3.67 -20.75 -22.25
CA GLN A 459 3.63 -20.95 -23.71
C GLN A 459 2.20 -21.04 -24.24
N ASP A 460 1.33 -21.81 -23.57
CA ASP A 460 0.07 -22.28 -24.12
C ASP A 460 -1.18 -21.69 -23.44
N ASN A 461 -1.05 -21.00 -22.29
CA ASN A 461 -2.22 -20.44 -21.60
C ASN A 461 -2.62 -19.09 -22.21
N PRO A 462 -3.77 -18.96 -22.88
CA PRO A 462 -4.22 -17.68 -23.44
C PRO A 462 -4.53 -16.63 -22.38
N MET A 463 -4.54 -16.97 -21.08
CA MET A 463 -4.69 -16.03 -19.96
C MET A 463 -3.34 -15.58 -19.35
N TYR A 464 -2.22 -16.11 -19.82
CA TYR A 464 -0.88 -15.62 -19.44
C TYR A 464 -0.56 -14.41 -20.32
N TYR A 465 -1.06 -13.23 -19.93
CA TYR A 465 -0.94 -11.99 -20.71
C TYR A 465 0.29 -11.12 -20.36
N PHE A 466 1.00 -11.47 -19.28
CA PHE A 466 2.00 -10.59 -18.66
C PHE A 466 3.28 -11.37 -18.34
N TRP A 467 4.43 -10.70 -18.41
CA TRP A 467 5.73 -11.21 -17.93
C TRP A 467 6.27 -12.46 -18.63
N HIS A 468 6.08 -12.54 -19.95
CA HIS A 468 6.60 -13.62 -20.80
C HIS A 468 8.13 -13.83 -20.71
N ASP A 469 8.89 -12.85 -20.23
CA ASP A 469 10.35 -12.94 -20.05
C ASP A 469 10.79 -13.46 -18.66
N THR A 470 9.88 -13.62 -17.70
CA THR A 470 10.24 -14.17 -16.39
C THR A 470 10.47 -15.67 -16.48
N ARG A 471 11.54 -16.17 -15.86
CA ARG A 471 11.90 -17.59 -15.93
C ARG A 471 11.05 -18.42 -14.94
N PRO A 472 10.43 -19.55 -15.35
CA PRO A 472 9.69 -20.42 -14.46
C PRO A 472 10.46 -20.86 -13.21
N GLU A 473 11.77 -21.08 -13.34
CA GLU A 473 12.68 -21.43 -12.25
C GLU A 473 12.77 -20.32 -11.20
N TRP A 474 12.92 -19.07 -11.65
CA TRP A 474 12.95 -17.88 -10.80
C TRP A 474 11.62 -17.70 -10.08
N TRP A 475 10.49 -17.88 -10.77
CA TRP A 475 9.17 -17.71 -10.16
C TRP A 475 8.88 -18.77 -9.08
N VAL A 476 9.36 -20.00 -9.28
CA VAL A 476 9.25 -21.06 -8.26
C VAL A 476 10.16 -20.78 -7.06
N ALA A 477 11.36 -20.23 -7.27
CA ALA A 477 12.22 -19.78 -6.17
C ALA A 477 11.59 -18.61 -5.39
N PHE A 478 11.07 -17.61 -6.09
CA PHE A 478 10.37 -16.46 -5.51
C PHE A 478 9.21 -16.88 -4.59
N ARG A 479 8.44 -17.92 -4.96
CA ARG A 479 7.36 -18.45 -4.10
C ARG A 479 7.87 -18.98 -2.74
N GLY A 480 9.10 -19.49 -2.69
CA GLY A 480 9.75 -19.93 -1.45
C GLY A 480 10.08 -18.74 -0.55
N GLU A 481 10.77 -17.74 -1.10
CA GLU A 481 11.08 -16.48 -0.39
C GLU A 481 9.81 -15.76 0.08
N TYR A 482 8.79 -15.68 -0.78
CA TYR A 482 7.50 -15.09 -0.43
C TYR A 482 6.84 -15.82 0.74
N ALA A 483 6.83 -17.16 0.74
CA ALA A 483 6.32 -17.95 1.85
C ALA A 483 7.07 -17.70 3.17
N MET A 484 8.39 -17.50 3.10
CA MET A 484 9.22 -17.19 4.27
C MET A 484 8.92 -15.78 4.83
N VAL A 485 8.87 -14.75 3.99
CA VAL A 485 8.67 -13.38 4.49
C VAL A 485 7.26 -13.15 5.02
N ILE A 486 6.22 -13.80 4.48
CA ILE A 486 4.85 -13.69 5.02
C ILE A 486 4.58 -14.59 6.23
N ALA A 487 5.52 -15.46 6.59
CA ALA A 487 5.53 -16.20 7.85
C ALA A 487 6.17 -15.40 9.02
N ALA A 488 6.70 -14.19 8.76
CA ALA A 488 7.35 -13.38 9.77
C ALA A 488 6.37 -12.87 10.85
N PRO A 489 6.80 -12.75 12.13
CA PRO A 489 5.88 -12.50 13.25
C PRO A 489 5.24 -11.10 13.27
N TRP A 490 5.74 -10.16 12.45
CA TRP A 490 5.12 -8.84 12.24
C TRP A 490 4.12 -8.81 11.08
N VAL A 491 3.95 -9.91 10.35
CA VAL A 491 3.02 -10.05 9.23
C VAL A 491 1.76 -10.79 9.68
N GLN A 492 0.59 -10.27 9.27
CA GLN A 492 -0.69 -10.93 9.44
C GLN A 492 -1.37 -11.13 8.09
N LEU A 493 -1.85 -12.35 7.84
CA LEU A 493 -2.55 -12.70 6.62
C LEU A 493 -4.06 -12.42 6.76
N VAL A 494 -4.63 -11.79 5.74
CA VAL A 494 -6.08 -11.60 5.63
C VAL A 494 -6.56 -12.09 4.27
N ALA A 495 -7.58 -12.94 4.28
CA ALA A 495 -8.27 -13.39 3.07
C ALA A 495 -9.72 -12.88 3.04
N PRO A 496 -10.28 -12.59 1.86
CA PRO A 496 -11.66 -12.09 1.75
C PRO A 496 -12.74 -13.16 1.97
N THR A 497 -12.38 -14.45 1.85
CA THR A 497 -13.26 -15.62 2.04
C THR A 497 -12.45 -16.82 2.54
N HIS A 498 -13.09 -17.78 3.21
CA HIS A 498 -12.47 -19.06 3.56
C HIS A 498 -12.03 -19.85 2.31
N VAL A 499 -12.81 -19.80 1.22
CA VAL A 499 -12.46 -20.42 -0.07
C VAL A 499 -11.21 -19.80 -0.68
N ALA A 500 -11.01 -18.47 -0.59
CA ALA A 500 -9.78 -17.82 -1.02
C ALA A 500 -8.57 -18.28 -0.18
N TRP A 501 -8.72 -18.40 1.14
CA TRP A 501 -7.65 -18.92 2.00
C TRP A 501 -7.31 -20.38 1.69
N ALA A 502 -8.31 -21.26 1.57
CA ALA A 502 -8.11 -22.66 1.22
C ALA A 502 -7.39 -22.84 -0.13
N ARG A 503 -7.69 -21.97 -1.11
CA ARG A 503 -6.98 -21.91 -2.40
C ARG A 503 -5.50 -21.56 -2.22
N TRP A 504 -5.18 -20.60 -1.35
CA TRP A 504 -3.79 -20.25 -1.01
C TRP A 504 -3.05 -21.39 -0.31
N GLN A 505 -3.67 -22.05 0.68
CA GLN A 505 -3.08 -23.21 1.35
C GLN A 505 -2.83 -24.39 0.39
N GLN A 506 -3.71 -24.59 -0.59
CA GLN A 506 -3.55 -25.62 -1.63
C GLN A 506 -2.40 -25.30 -2.59
N LEU A 507 -2.33 -24.05 -3.06
CA LEU A 507 -1.33 -23.61 -4.04
C LEU A 507 0.06 -23.49 -3.42
N LEU A 508 0.17 -22.98 -2.20
CA LEU A 508 1.41 -22.76 -1.47
C LEU A 508 1.39 -23.49 -0.11
N PRO A 509 1.62 -24.82 -0.05
CA PRO A 509 1.49 -25.60 1.18
C PRO A 509 2.38 -25.14 2.34
N ALA A 510 3.48 -24.43 2.07
CA ALA A 510 4.37 -23.86 3.08
C ALA A 510 3.66 -22.91 4.06
N ILE A 511 2.59 -22.23 3.63
CA ILE A 511 1.82 -21.31 4.48
C ILE A 511 0.57 -21.95 5.09
N ALA A 512 0.33 -23.25 4.89
CA ALA A 512 -0.91 -23.90 5.31
C ALA A 512 -1.19 -23.84 6.82
N ASN A 513 -0.13 -23.77 7.64
CA ASN A 513 -0.22 -23.69 9.10
C ASN A 513 -0.21 -22.25 9.65
N LEU A 514 -0.09 -21.22 8.81
CA LEU A 514 -0.10 -19.82 9.26
C LEU A 514 -1.52 -19.39 9.64
N PRO A 515 -1.69 -18.53 10.66
CA PRO A 515 -2.98 -17.92 10.96
C PRO A 515 -3.38 -16.94 9.86
N CYS A 516 -4.62 -17.05 9.40
CA CYS A 516 -5.22 -16.12 8.44
C CYS A 516 -6.59 -15.67 8.95
N THR A 517 -6.82 -14.36 8.99
CA THR A 517 -8.12 -13.78 9.38
C THR A 517 -9.00 -13.62 8.16
N ILE A 518 -10.27 -14.01 8.25
CA ILE A 518 -11.23 -13.82 7.14
C ILE A 518 -11.96 -12.49 7.31
N ILE A 519 -11.73 -11.54 6.39
CA ILE A 519 -12.38 -10.22 6.37
C ILE A 519 -12.87 -9.93 4.95
N GLY A 520 -14.15 -10.22 4.69
CA GLY A 520 -14.80 -9.89 3.42
C GLY A 520 -14.85 -8.39 3.16
N HIS A 521 -14.72 -8.00 1.89
CA HIS A 521 -14.71 -6.58 1.52
C HIS A 521 -16.08 -5.93 1.77
N GLY A 522 -16.06 -4.73 2.37
CA GLY A 522 -17.26 -3.99 2.68
C GLY A 522 -17.89 -3.31 1.45
N ILE A 523 -19.13 -2.86 1.59
CA ILE A 523 -19.82 -2.01 0.62
C ILE A 523 -20.63 -0.92 1.33
N ASP A 524 -20.83 0.22 0.68
CA ASP A 524 -21.72 1.27 1.18
C ASP A 524 -23.20 0.90 1.04
N VAL A 525 -24.04 1.60 1.81
CA VAL A 525 -25.50 1.49 1.71
C VAL A 525 -25.96 2.19 0.43
N LEU A 526 -26.25 1.41 -0.59
CA LEU A 526 -26.82 1.91 -1.85
C LEU A 526 -28.32 2.23 -1.69
N PRO A 527 -28.84 3.28 -2.34
CA PRO A 527 -30.27 3.61 -2.29
C PRO A 527 -31.09 2.48 -2.95
N ARG A 528 -32.01 1.90 -2.19
CA ARG A 528 -32.78 0.72 -2.61
C ARG A 528 -34.02 1.11 -3.38
N THR A 529 -34.23 0.49 -4.53
CA THR A 529 -35.51 0.57 -5.24
C THR A 529 -36.50 -0.45 -4.69
N LEU A 530 -37.68 0.01 -4.28
CA LEU A 530 -38.80 -0.86 -3.92
C LEU A 530 -39.44 -1.42 -5.19
N ASN A 531 -39.00 -2.60 -5.63
CA ASN A 531 -39.63 -3.32 -6.73
C ASN A 531 -40.98 -3.90 -6.24
N SER A 532 -42.09 -3.24 -6.58
CA SER A 532 -43.40 -3.43 -5.92
C SER A 532 -44.34 -4.44 -6.59
N SER A 533 -44.04 -4.94 -7.78
CA SER A 533 -44.84 -6.01 -8.42
C SER A 533 -44.01 -6.92 -9.35
N LEU A 534 -43.83 -8.16 -8.94
CA LEU A 534 -43.53 -9.28 -9.85
C LEU A 534 -44.88 -9.83 -10.37
N ALA A 535 -45.39 -9.24 -11.44
CA ALA A 535 -46.70 -9.61 -12.01
C ALA A 535 -46.59 -10.90 -12.86
N SER A 536 -47.51 -11.84 -12.64
CA SER A 536 -47.58 -13.08 -13.43
C SER A 536 -47.85 -12.77 -14.91
N GLY A 537 -47.08 -13.36 -15.82
CA GLY A 537 -47.22 -13.18 -17.27
C GLY A 537 -46.32 -12.10 -17.89
N GLN A 538 -45.48 -11.42 -17.12
CA GLN A 538 -44.38 -10.60 -17.65
C GLN A 538 -43.15 -11.48 -17.96
N ARG A 539 -42.30 -11.03 -18.90
CA ARG A 539 -41.01 -11.69 -19.20
C ARG A 539 -40.05 -11.54 -18.02
N LEU A 540 -39.09 -12.46 -17.88
CA LEU A 540 -38.11 -12.40 -16.78
C LEU A 540 -37.07 -11.31 -17.06
N ARG A 541 -36.90 -10.34 -16.16
CA ARG A 541 -35.90 -9.27 -16.34
C ARG A 541 -34.58 -9.65 -15.68
N VAL A 542 -33.55 -9.86 -16.49
CA VAL A 542 -32.28 -10.42 -16.05
C VAL A 542 -31.15 -9.42 -16.28
N VAL A 543 -30.44 -9.01 -15.23
CA VAL A 543 -29.22 -8.19 -15.39
C VAL A 543 -27.97 -9.08 -15.38
N ILE A 544 -27.00 -8.80 -16.25
CA ILE A 544 -25.67 -9.42 -16.24
C ILE A 544 -24.66 -8.28 -15.99
N PRO A 545 -24.32 -8.00 -14.72
CA PRO A 545 -23.45 -6.90 -14.36
C PRO A 545 -21.95 -7.27 -14.42
N GLY A 546 -21.12 -6.35 -14.88
CA GLY A 546 -19.66 -6.46 -14.91
C GLY A 546 -19.06 -6.69 -16.30
N ARG A 547 -17.73 -6.69 -16.37
CA ARG A 547 -16.96 -6.84 -17.63
C ARG A 547 -17.18 -8.22 -18.26
N LEU A 548 -17.54 -8.25 -19.54
CA LEU A 548 -17.64 -9.50 -20.30
C LEU A 548 -16.26 -9.87 -20.87
N VAL A 549 -15.54 -10.69 -20.11
CA VAL A 549 -14.24 -11.26 -20.46
C VAL A 549 -14.25 -12.76 -20.17
N GLU A 550 -13.29 -13.53 -20.70
CA GLU A 550 -13.38 -14.99 -20.73
C GLU A 550 -13.59 -15.61 -19.34
N HIS A 551 -12.75 -15.25 -18.37
CA HIS A 551 -12.87 -15.74 -16.99
C HIS A 551 -14.16 -15.30 -16.25
N LYS A 552 -14.84 -14.25 -16.73
CA LYS A 552 -16.17 -13.80 -16.26
C LYS A 552 -17.33 -14.45 -17.03
N GLY A 553 -17.03 -15.42 -17.91
CA GLY A 553 -18.03 -16.21 -18.64
C GLY A 553 -18.46 -15.62 -19.98
N LEU A 554 -17.61 -14.86 -20.69
CA LEU A 554 -17.94 -14.32 -22.03
C LEU A 554 -18.48 -15.39 -23.00
N SER A 555 -17.77 -16.51 -23.16
CA SER A 555 -18.23 -17.63 -24.00
C SER A 555 -19.57 -18.22 -23.52
N LEU A 556 -19.76 -18.32 -22.20
CA LEU A 556 -20.98 -18.84 -21.59
C LEU A 556 -22.19 -17.90 -21.81
N VAL A 557 -21.97 -16.58 -21.73
CA VAL A 557 -22.97 -15.55 -22.06
C VAL A 557 -23.32 -15.60 -23.54
N ALA A 558 -22.33 -15.74 -24.44
CA ALA A 558 -22.56 -15.78 -25.87
C ALA A 558 -23.45 -16.96 -26.31
N GLU A 559 -23.28 -18.13 -25.70
CA GLU A 559 -24.12 -19.31 -25.98
C GLU A 559 -25.48 -19.28 -25.23
N LEU A 560 -25.52 -18.63 -24.05
CA LEU A 560 -26.74 -18.49 -23.24
C LEU A 560 -27.75 -17.49 -23.82
N LEU A 561 -27.29 -16.32 -24.28
CA LEU A 561 -28.17 -15.20 -24.68
C LEU A 561 -29.24 -15.60 -25.72
N PRO A 562 -28.91 -16.26 -26.86
CA PRO A 562 -29.90 -16.65 -27.86
C PRO A 562 -31.01 -17.56 -27.31
N LYS A 563 -30.71 -18.37 -26.28
CA LYS A 563 -31.64 -19.29 -25.65
C LYS A 563 -32.46 -18.60 -24.55
N LEU A 564 -31.85 -17.68 -23.80
CA LEU A 564 -32.45 -16.91 -22.72
C LEU A 564 -33.46 -15.88 -23.24
N MET A 565 -33.16 -15.20 -24.36
CA MET A 565 -34.04 -14.22 -25.01
C MET A 565 -35.40 -14.75 -25.46
N ASN A 566 -35.64 -16.06 -25.43
CA ASN A 566 -36.98 -16.61 -25.73
C ASN A 566 -38.00 -16.21 -24.64
N PHE A 567 -37.58 -16.11 -23.37
CA PHE A 567 -38.48 -15.87 -22.23
C PHE A 567 -38.06 -14.72 -21.30
N ALA A 568 -36.83 -14.22 -21.43
CA ALA A 568 -36.28 -13.15 -20.61
C ALA A 568 -35.90 -11.90 -21.43
N ASP A 569 -35.98 -10.74 -20.79
CA ASP A 569 -35.39 -9.49 -21.26
C ASP A 569 -34.07 -9.29 -20.51
N VAL A 570 -32.97 -9.02 -21.22
CA VAL A 570 -31.62 -9.05 -20.63
C VAL A 570 -30.99 -7.66 -20.64
N PHE A 571 -30.28 -7.31 -19.57
CA PHE A 571 -29.52 -6.07 -19.46
C PHE A 571 -28.04 -6.36 -19.17
N LEU A 572 -27.17 -6.12 -20.16
CA LEU A 572 -25.72 -6.20 -19.99
C LEU A 572 -25.23 -4.86 -19.41
N LEU A 573 -24.75 -4.87 -18.17
CA LEU A 573 -24.46 -3.64 -17.41
C LEU A 573 -22.97 -3.53 -17.06
N GLY A 574 -22.24 -2.65 -17.77
CA GLY A 574 -20.79 -2.48 -17.63
C GLY A 574 -19.97 -3.51 -18.40
N CYS A 575 -20.53 -4.09 -19.47
CA CYS A 575 -19.93 -5.20 -20.21
C CYS A 575 -18.58 -4.86 -20.88
N GLY A 576 -18.28 -3.58 -21.08
CA GLY A 576 -17.16 -3.09 -21.88
C GLY A 576 -17.31 -3.45 -23.36
N GLY A 577 -16.25 -3.22 -24.14
CA GLY A 577 -16.27 -3.36 -25.60
C GLY A 577 -16.66 -4.75 -26.14
N LYS A 578 -16.62 -5.82 -25.34
CA LYS A 578 -17.14 -7.14 -25.76
C LYS A 578 -18.67 -7.18 -25.86
N GLY A 579 -19.37 -6.19 -25.29
CA GLY A 579 -20.81 -5.98 -25.48
C GLY A 579 -21.21 -5.75 -26.94
N TRP A 580 -20.30 -5.27 -27.80
CA TRP A 580 -20.58 -5.03 -29.22
C TRP A 580 -21.00 -6.30 -29.98
N ALA A 581 -20.67 -7.49 -29.48
CA ALA A 581 -21.12 -8.77 -30.06
C ALA A 581 -22.64 -9.03 -29.89
N PHE A 582 -23.35 -8.22 -29.11
CA PHE A 582 -24.74 -8.45 -28.71
C PHE A 582 -25.70 -7.29 -29.04
N VAL A 583 -25.23 -6.21 -29.69
CA VAL A 583 -26.05 -5.00 -29.95
C VAL A 583 -27.25 -5.23 -30.86
N ASP A 584 -27.13 -6.15 -31.81
CA ASP A 584 -28.21 -6.48 -32.76
C ASP A 584 -29.28 -7.42 -32.17
N MET A 585 -29.18 -7.77 -30.88
CA MET A 585 -30.09 -8.70 -30.20
C MET A 585 -31.28 -7.93 -29.59
N PRO A 586 -32.52 -8.06 -30.12
CA PRO A 586 -33.61 -7.13 -29.82
C PRO A 586 -34.18 -7.22 -28.38
N GLN A 587 -33.88 -8.28 -27.63
CA GLN A 587 -34.23 -8.41 -26.20
C GLN A 587 -33.06 -8.12 -25.26
N VAL A 588 -31.93 -7.60 -25.77
CA VAL A 588 -30.75 -7.23 -24.97
C VAL A 588 -30.58 -5.71 -24.95
N LYS A 589 -30.68 -5.12 -23.76
CA LYS A 589 -30.23 -3.76 -23.49
C LYS A 589 -28.77 -3.78 -23.06
N ILE A 590 -27.97 -2.81 -23.51
CA ILE A 590 -26.52 -2.78 -23.27
C ILE A 590 -26.11 -1.42 -22.74
N VAL A 591 -25.40 -1.43 -21.62
CA VAL A 591 -24.59 -0.31 -21.12
C VAL A 591 -23.14 -0.80 -21.09
N PHE A 592 -22.31 -0.24 -21.97
CA PHE A 592 -20.91 -0.63 -22.09
C PHE A 592 -20.11 -0.27 -20.83
N ASP A 593 -20.30 0.96 -20.35
CA ASP A 593 -19.55 1.59 -19.25
C ASP A 593 -20.49 2.55 -18.51
N TYR A 594 -20.29 2.73 -17.21
CA TYR A 594 -21.04 3.68 -16.37
C TYR A 594 -20.20 4.12 -15.15
N PRO A 595 -20.37 5.35 -14.65
CA PRO A 595 -19.79 5.78 -13.37
C PRO A 595 -20.37 4.99 -12.19
N ARG A 596 -19.54 4.54 -11.23
CA ARG A 596 -19.96 3.72 -10.07
C ARG A 596 -21.17 4.28 -9.31
N GLY A 597 -21.30 5.61 -9.23
CA GLY A 597 -22.42 6.30 -8.58
C GLY A 597 -23.78 6.05 -9.23
N GLU A 598 -23.84 5.81 -10.56
CA GLU A 598 -25.07 5.59 -11.31
C GLU A 598 -25.61 4.15 -11.18
N LEU A 599 -24.89 3.23 -10.52
CA LEU A 599 -25.26 1.81 -10.45
C LEU A 599 -26.69 1.62 -9.91
N ALA A 600 -27.03 2.33 -8.83
CA ALA A 600 -28.35 2.25 -8.24
C ALA A 600 -29.44 2.75 -9.20
N ASP A 601 -29.16 3.81 -9.97
CA ASP A 601 -30.09 4.38 -10.93
C ASP A 601 -30.32 3.47 -12.14
N LYS A 602 -29.26 2.84 -12.70
CA LYS A 602 -29.41 1.87 -13.80
C LYS A 602 -30.19 0.63 -13.37
N ILE A 603 -29.99 0.16 -12.13
CA ILE A 603 -30.76 -0.95 -11.55
C ILE A 603 -32.21 -0.53 -11.26
N ALA A 604 -32.42 0.71 -10.80
CA ALA A 604 -33.75 1.30 -10.60
C ALA A 604 -34.53 1.57 -11.91
N GLU A 605 -33.82 1.83 -13.01
CA GLU A 605 -34.39 1.99 -14.34
C GLU A 605 -34.85 0.63 -14.89
N PHE A 606 -33.94 -0.34 -14.94
CA PHE A 606 -34.19 -1.66 -15.52
C PHE A 606 -35.12 -2.53 -14.65
N ARG A 607 -35.07 -2.37 -13.32
CA ARG A 607 -35.84 -3.13 -12.33
C ARG A 607 -35.69 -4.65 -12.51
N PRO A 608 -34.47 -5.21 -12.46
CA PRO A 608 -34.25 -6.64 -12.65
C PRO A 608 -35.04 -7.49 -11.65
N ASP A 609 -35.50 -8.64 -12.10
CA ASP A 609 -36.06 -9.71 -11.27
C ASP A 609 -34.92 -10.52 -10.63
N CYS A 610 -33.81 -10.72 -11.35
CA CYS A 610 -32.57 -11.31 -10.82
C CYS A 610 -31.31 -10.84 -11.59
N ALA A 611 -30.14 -11.06 -11.00
CA ALA A 611 -28.83 -10.87 -11.62
C ALA A 611 -28.12 -12.21 -11.90
N LEU A 612 -27.37 -12.32 -13.00
CA LEU A 612 -26.49 -13.46 -13.29
C LEU A 612 -25.02 -13.09 -13.08
N LEU A 613 -24.30 -13.88 -12.28
CA LEU A 613 -22.84 -13.79 -12.12
C LEU A 613 -22.19 -15.08 -12.64
N LEU A 614 -21.67 -15.03 -13.86
CA LEU A 614 -21.34 -16.21 -14.66
C LEU A 614 -19.84 -16.53 -14.75
N SER A 615 -19.04 -16.13 -13.75
CA SER A 615 -17.60 -16.41 -13.75
C SER A 615 -17.31 -17.91 -13.84
N ILE A 616 -16.47 -18.29 -14.81
CA ILE A 616 -16.06 -19.68 -15.03
C ILE A 616 -14.75 -20.03 -14.31
N VAL A 617 -14.06 -19.02 -13.77
CA VAL A 617 -12.92 -19.18 -12.86
C VAL A 617 -13.38 -18.92 -11.42
N PRO A 618 -12.90 -19.67 -10.42
CA PRO A 618 -13.21 -19.41 -9.01
C PRO A 618 -12.84 -17.99 -8.56
N GLU A 619 -13.83 -17.18 -8.21
CA GLU A 619 -13.65 -15.84 -7.62
C GLU A 619 -13.09 -15.93 -6.20
N THR A 620 -12.27 -14.96 -5.78
CA THR A 620 -11.84 -14.79 -4.38
C THR A 620 -12.85 -14.03 -3.52
N PHE A 621 -13.64 -13.12 -4.11
CA PHE A 621 -14.69 -12.38 -3.40
C PHE A 621 -15.93 -12.02 -4.24
N SER A 622 -15.74 -11.31 -5.36
CA SER A 622 -16.77 -10.61 -6.15
C SER A 622 -17.46 -9.43 -5.44
N TYR A 623 -17.08 -8.20 -5.80
CA TYR A 623 -17.78 -6.97 -5.40
C TYR A 623 -19.19 -6.87 -5.98
N THR A 624 -19.39 -7.36 -7.21
CA THR A 624 -20.66 -7.29 -7.91
C THR A 624 -21.75 -8.12 -7.23
N LEU A 625 -21.38 -9.20 -6.53
CA LEU A 625 -22.29 -9.88 -5.62
C LEU A 625 -22.75 -8.95 -4.48
N SER A 626 -21.82 -8.28 -3.80
CA SER A 626 -22.14 -7.33 -2.72
C SER A 626 -23.04 -6.19 -3.20
N GLU A 627 -22.83 -5.69 -4.42
CA GLU A 627 -23.64 -4.63 -5.04
C GLU A 627 -25.08 -5.06 -5.27
N MET A 628 -25.30 -6.23 -5.88
CA MET A 628 -26.64 -6.77 -6.10
C MET A 628 -27.34 -7.06 -4.77
N GLN A 629 -26.64 -7.64 -3.79
CA GLN A 629 -27.15 -7.88 -2.44
C GLN A 629 -27.52 -6.57 -1.72
N ALA A 630 -26.70 -5.52 -1.81
CA ALA A 630 -26.98 -4.22 -1.18
C ALA A 630 -28.23 -3.53 -1.78
N LEU A 631 -28.38 -3.61 -3.10
CA LEU A 631 -29.54 -3.11 -3.85
C LEU A 631 -30.80 -3.98 -3.68
N GLY A 632 -30.68 -5.18 -3.12
CA GLY A 632 -31.78 -6.12 -2.94
C GLY A 632 -32.14 -6.94 -4.18
N VAL A 633 -31.26 -7.02 -5.17
CA VAL A 633 -31.44 -7.82 -6.40
C VAL A 633 -31.05 -9.29 -6.12
N PRO A 634 -31.96 -10.26 -6.25
CA PRO A 634 -31.64 -11.69 -6.11
C PRO A 634 -30.59 -12.13 -7.13
N VAL A 635 -29.65 -12.98 -6.72
CA VAL A 635 -28.51 -13.38 -7.56
C VAL A 635 -28.54 -14.88 -7.87
N VAL A 636 -28.34 -15.22 -9.14
CA VAL A 636 -27.96 -16.55 -9.62
C VAL A 636 -26.47 -16.49 -9.99
N ALA A 637 -25.63 -17.31 -9.37
CA ALA A 637 -24.20 -17.34 -9.63
C ALA A 637 -23.67 -18.75 -9.92
N THR A 638 -22.55 -18.85 -10.62
CA THR A 638 -21.86 -20.13 -10.81
C THR A 638 -21.38 -20.71 -9.48
N ASN A 639 -21.39 -22.04 -9.35
CA ASN A 639 -21.01 -22.78 -8.13
C ASN A 639 -19.48 -22.83 -7.91
N LEU A 640 -18.80 -21.69 -8.03
CA LEU A 640 -17.35 -21.57 -8.04
C LEU A 640 -16.85 -20.48 -7.07
N GLY A 641 -15.73 -20.76 -6.41
CA GLY A 641 -15.04 -19.78 -5.55
C GLY A 641 -15.92 -19.21 -4.44
N ALA A 642 -15.79 -17.91 -4.20
CA ALA A 642 -16.51 -17.15 -3.20
C ALA A 642 -18.04 -17.21 -3.30
N TYR A 643 -18.61 -17.48 -4.48
CA TYR A 643 -20.07 -17.60 -4.62
C TYR A 643 -20.63 -18.71 -3.74
N ARG A 644 -19.95 -19.86 -3.66
CA ARG A 644 -20.37 -21.01 -2.84
C ARG A 644 -20.42 -20.71 -1.33
N GLU A 645 -19.56 -19.82 -0.86
CA GLU A 645 -19.50 -19.41 0.55
C GLU A 645 -20.46 -18.27 0.87
N ARG A 646 -20.73 -17.40 -0.11
CA ARG A 646 -21.47 -16.14 0.06
C ARG A 646 -22.93 -16.18 -0.40
N ILE A 647 -23.40 -17.32 -0.91
CA ILE A 647 -24.78 -17.55 -1.33
C ILE A 647 -25.26 -18.87 -0.70
N GLU A 648 -26.23 -18.76 0.21
CA GLU A 648 -27.00 -19.91 0.67
C GLU A 648 -28.11 -20.18 -0.37
N HIS A 649 -28.04 -21.33 -1.04
CA HIS A 649 -28.95 -21.72 -2.12
C HIS A 649 -30.40 -21.73 -1.64
N ASP A 650 -31.33 -21.21 -2.44
CA ASP A 650 -32.76 -20.98 -2.13
C ASP A 650 -33.07 -19.99 -0.99
N VAL A 651 -32.09 -19.54 -0.21
CA VAL A 651 -32.29 -18.61 0.92
C VAL A 651 -31.85 -17.19 0.57
N THR A 652 -30.63 -17.03 0.06
CA THR A 652 -30.03 -15.72 -0.25
C THR A 652 -29.73 -15.52 -1.74
N GLY A 653 -30.05 -16.51 -2.56
CA GLY A 653 -29.78 -16.55 -4.00
C GLY A 653 -29.67 -17.99 -4.48
N TRP A 654 -29.11 -18.20 -5.67
CA TRP A 654 -28.94 -19.54 -6.24
C TRP A 654 -27.53 -19.77 -6.75
N LEU A 655 -27.09 -21.01 -6.60
CA LEU A 655 -25.85 -21.54 -7.15
C LEU A 655 -26.18 -22.50 -8.29
N VAL A 656 -25.47 -22.38 -9.41
CA VAL A 656 -25.70 -23.21 -10.60
C VAL A 656 -24.39 -23.68 -11.20
N GLU A 657 -24.37 -24.87 -11.82
CA GLU A 657 -23.19 -25.34 -12.52
C GLU A 657 -22.89 -24.48 -13.76
N PRO A 658 -21.61 -24.26 -14.12
CA PRO A 658 -21.18 -23.30 -15.15
C PRO A 658 -21.40 -23.82 -16.58
N ASN A 659 -22.64 -24.19 -16.91
CA ASN A 659 -23.06 -24.63 -18.24
C ASN A 659 -24.45 -24.08 -18.60
N VAL A 660 -24.69 -23.88 -19.89
CA VAL A 660 -25.89 -23.20 -20.40
C VAL A 660 -27.19 -23.92 -20.03
N GLU A 661 -27.21 -25.25 -20.06
CA GLU A 661 -28.42 -26.02 -19.75
C GLU A 661 -28.86 -25.86 -18.30
N SER A 662 -27.91 -25.93 -17.36
CA SER A 662 -28.18 -25.77 -15.92
C SER A 662 -28.70 -24.37 -15.62
N ILE A 663 -28.09 -23.34 -16.22
CA ILE A 663 -28.53 -21.94 -16.06
C ILE A 663 -29.94 -21.73 -16.62
N LEU A 664 -30.23 -22.22 -17.83
CA LEU A 664 -31.56 -22.10 -18.44
C LEU A 664 -32.63 -22.87 -17.66
N ASN A 665 -32.32 -24.06 -17.16
CA ASN A 665 -33.27 -24.87 -16.40
C ASN A 665 -33.61 -24.19 -15.07
N LEU A 666 -32.62 -23.68 -14.34
CA LEU A 666 -32.85 -22.90 -13.12
C LEU A 666 -33.68 -21.64 -13.40
N LEU A 667 -33.33 -20.85 -14.42
CA LEU A 667 -34.08 -19.62 -14.74
C LEU A 667 -35.53 -19.89 -15.16
N ARG A 668 -35.83 -21.02 -15.81
CA ARG A 668 -37.20 -21.46 -16.09
C ARG A 668 -37.96 -21.86 -14.82
N VAL A 669 -37.30 -22.50 -13.86
CA VAL A 669 -37.90 -22.79 -12.54
C VAL A 669 -38.23 -21.50 -11.81
N LEU A 670 -37.30 -20.53 -11.80
CA LEU A 670 -37.51 -19.22 -11.14
C LEU A 670 -38.60 -18.38 -11.82
N ASP A 671 -38.70 -18.40 -13.16
CA ASP A 671 -39.79 -17.75 -13.89
C ASP A 671 -41.16 -18.40 -13.62
N ALA A 672 -41.21 -19.73 -13.46
CA ALA A 672 -42.40 -20.44 -13.01
C ALA A 672 -42.73 -20.23 -11.52
N GLN A 673 -41.73 -19.92 -10.69
CA GLN A 673 -41.83 -19.84 -9.23
C GLN A 673 -41.42 -18.46 -8.68
N ARG A 674 -41.90 -17.37 -9.31
CA ARG A 674 -41.56 -15.98 -8.95
C ARG A 674 -41.78 -15.59 -7.47
N ALA A 675 -42.56 -16.37 -6.71
CA ALA A 675 -42.65 -16.24 -5.26
C ALA A 675 -41.30 -16.47 -4.55
N GLN A 676 -40.45 -17.38 -5.03
CA GLN A 676 -39.10 -17.59 -4.50
C GLN A 676 -38.21 -16.36 -4.74
N ILE A 677 -38.30 -15.75 -5.93
CA ILE A 677 -37.63 -14.48 -6.25
C ILE A 677 -38.06 -13.38 -5.27
N GLN A 678 -39.37 -13.27 -4.97
CA GLN A 678 -39.88 -12.34 -3.96
C GLN A 678 -39.31 -12.61 -2.56
N THR A 679 -39.21 -13.88 -2.14
CA THR A 679 -38.66 -14.26 -0.83
C THR A 679 -37.19 -13.86 -0.69
N VAL A 680 -36.35 -14.15 -1.67
CA VAL A 680 -34.92 -13.76 -1.66
C VAL A 680 -34.77 -12.23 -1.73
N MET A 681 -35.61 -11.54 -2.51
CA MET A 681 -35.63 -10.08 -2.56
C MET A 681 -36.00 -9.47 -1.19
N GLN A 682 -37.01 -10.03 -0.51
CA GLN A 682 -37.40 -9.60 0.84
C GLN A 682 -36.32 -9.89 1.89
N TYR A 683 -35.59 -11.01 1.77
CA TYR A 683 -34.44 -11.30 2.62
C TYR A 683 -33.40 -10.18 2.55
N TRP A 684 -32.97 -9.80 1.34
CA TRP A 684 -32.01 -8.71 1.17
C TRP A 684 -32.60 -7.33 1.45
N GLN A 685 -33.91 -7.12 1.39
CA GLN A 685 -34.55 -5.91 1.91
C GLN A 685 -34.42 -5.78 3.45
N MET A 686 -34.30 -6.89 4.19
CA MET A 686 -34.11 -6.88 5.65
C MET A 686 -32.65 -6.99 6.09
N HIS A 687 -31.78 -7.61 5.28
CA HIS A 687 -30.37 -7.84 5.60
C HIS A 687 -29.46 -7.01 4.70
N LEU A 688 -28.48 -6.32 5.29
CA LEU A 688 -27.46 -5.58 4.55
C LEU A 688 -26.13 -6.37 4.55
N PRO A 689 -25.38 -6.38 3.43
CA PRO A 689 -24.00 -6.85 3.42
C PRO A 689 -23.11 -6.07 4.40
N THR A 690 -21.93 -6.63 4.70
CA THR A 690 -20.91 -5.98 5.54
C THR A 690 -20.59 -4.57 5.03
N SER A 691 -20.69 -3.56 5.90
CA SER A 691 -20.36 -2.19 5.52
C SER A 691 -18.86 -1.94 5.50
N ILE A 692 -18.40 -0.97 4.69
CA ILE A 692 -16.98 -0.57 4.63
C ILE A 692 -16.46 -0.18 6.03
N ARG A 693 -17.28 0.50 6.84
CA ARG A 693 -16.96 0.86 8.23
C ARG A 693 -16.81 -0.35 9.15
N THR A 694 -17.56 -1.43 8.91
CA THR A 694 -17.41 -2.70 9.66
C THR A 694 -16.13 -3.41 9.23
N MET A 695 -15.86 -3.50 7.93
CA MET A 695 -14.61 -4.03 7.38
C MET A 695 -13.39 -3.32 7.97
N LEU A 696 -13.35 -1.97 7.92
CA LEU A 696 -12.25 -1.18 8.48
C LEU A 696 -12.02 -1.50 9.97
N ARG A 697 -13.09 -1.58 10.78
CA ARG A 697 -12.97 -1.93 12.21
C ARG A 697 -12.28 -3.28 12.41
N GLN A 698 -12.61 -4.29 11.60
CA GLN A 698 -11.97 -5.61 11.68
C GLN A 698 -10.47 -5.52 11.34
N TYR A 699 -10.09 -4.82 10.26
CA TYR A 699 -8.67 -4.57 9.95
C TYR A 699 -7.93 -3.83 11.07
N LEU A 700 -8.57 -2.83 11.70
CA LEU A 700 -7.94 -2.09 12.81
C LEU A 700 -7.78 -2.93 14.09
N THR A 701 -8.57 -4.00 14.30
CA THR A 701 -8.35 -4.92 15.44
C THR A 701 -7.12 -5.82 15.28
N LEU A 702 -6.58 -5.93 14.07
CA LEU A 702 -5.36 -6.68 13.78
C LEU A 702 -4.09 -5.89 14.10
N LEU A 703 -4.17 -4.55 14.13
CA LEU A 703 -3.03 -3.69 14.44
C LEU A 703 -2.80 -3.61 15.97
N PRO A 704 -1.54 -3.52 16.44
CA PRO A 704 -1.24 -3.30 17.86
C PRO A 704 -1.93 -2.04 18.39
N SER A 705 -2.42 -2.09 19.64
CA SER A 705 -3.24 -1.01 20.21
C SER A 705 -2.56 0.37 20.20
N SER A 706 -1.23 0.40 20.29
CA SER A 706 -0.38 1.60 20.17
C SER A 706 -0.51 2.32 18.81
N VAL A 707 -0.86 1.61 17.74
CA VAL A 707 -1.08 2.15 16.38
C VAL A 707 -2.51 2.68 16.20
N VAL A 708 -3.45 2.25 17.05
CA VAL A 708 -4.89 2.52 16.90
C VAL A 708 -5.36 3.72 17.74
N SER A 709 -4.78 3.97 18.92
CA SER A 709 -5.31 4.91 19.91
C SER A 709 -4.95 6.38 19.71
N ALA A 710 -4.28 6.75 18.62
CA ALA A 710 -3.67 8.07 18.46
C ALA A 710 -4.65 9.14 17.91
N ARG A 711 -5.29 9.90 18.81
CA ARG A 711 -6.01 11.16 18.49
C ARG A 711 -5.48 12.30 19.35
N HIS A 712 -4.69 13.18 18.74
CA HIS A 712 -4.23 14.43 19.35
C HIS A 712 -4.35 15.59 18.35
N SER A 713 -4.89 16.72 18.82
CA SER A 713 -4.82 18.02 18.15
C SER A 713 -3.35 18.40 17.90
N GLY A 714 -2.99 18.77 16.67
CA GLY A 714 -1.61 19.02 16.23
C GLY A 714 -0.95 17.88 15.44
N PHE A 715 -1.65 16.75 15.24
CA PHE A 715 -1.20 15.69 14.33
C PHE A 715 -1.12 16.15 12.86
N VAL A 716 -2.14 16.90 12.42
CA VAL A 716 -2.32 17.40 11.05
C VAL A 716 -1.13 18.23 10.60
N ASP A 717 -0.75 19.23 11.38
CA ASP A 717 0.37 20.14 11.09
C ASP A 717 1.69 19.36 10.91
N GLY A 718 1.89 18.33 11.74
CA GLY A 718 3.04 17.44 11.65
C GLY A 718 3.03 16.55 10.40
N VAL A 719 1.87 16.18 9.85
CA VAL A 719 1.79 15.44 8.57
C VAL A 719 2.04 16.40 7.40
N ALA A 720 1.47 17.61 7.42
CA ALA A 720 1.72 18.62 6.40
C ALA A 720 3.21 19.00 6.29
N GLN A 721 3.88 19.22 7.43
CA GLN A 721 5.33 19.47 7.47
C GLN A 721 6.15 18.29 6.91
N ARG A 722 5.78 17.04 7.22
CA ARG A 722 6.46 15.84 6.73
C ARG A 722 6.29 15.63 5.22
N VAL A 723 5.10 15.90 4.68
CA VAL A 723 4.86 15.92 3.23
C VAL A 723 5.69 17.02 2.56
N GLN A 724 5.76 18.22 3.15
CA GLN A 724 6.56 19.32 2.62
C GLN A 724 8.06 19.01 2.61
N GLN A 725 8.58 18.35 3.66
CA GLN A 725 9.97 17.88 3.71
C GLN A 725 10.25 16.84 2.62
N LEU A 726 9.37 15.84 2.45
CA LEU A 726 9.51 14.83 1.40
C LEU A 726 9.49 15.45 -0.01
N GLN A 727 8.68 16.48 -0.24
CA GLN A 727 8.62 17.22 -1.51
C GLN A 727 9.82 18.14 -1.76
N GLN A 728 10.60 18.51 -0.73
CA GLN A 728 11.83 19.27 -0.92
C GLN A 728 12.96 18.39 -1.44
N ASP A 729 13.00 17.13 -0.99
CA ASP A 729 14.02 16.15 -1.38
C ASP A 729 13.70 15.42 -2.71
N VAL A 730 12.46 15.52 -3.21
CA VAL A 730 11.99 14.83 -4.42
C VAL A 730 11.54 15.84 -5.49
N TRP A 731 12.37 16.01 -6.51
CA TRP A 731 12.03 16.68 -7.78
C TRP A 731 12.20 15.63 -8.90
N VAL A 732 11.33 15.52 -9.90
CA VAL A 732 10.60 16.59 -10.60
C VAL A 732 9.10 16.30 -10.63
N LEU A 733 8.29 17.29 -10.21
CA LEU A 733 6.90 17.42 -10.66
C LEU A 733 6.86 18.29 -11.91
N ASP A 734 6.01 17.92 -12.87
CA ASP A 734 5.65 18.74 -14.03
C ASP A 734 4.75 19.93 -13.60
N GLU A 735 4.36 20.77 -14.57
CA GLU A 735 3.51 21.93 -14.29
C GLU A 735 2.13 21.52 -13.74
N ALA A 736 1.61 20.34 -14.10
CA ALA A 736 0.38 19.79 -13.55
C ALA A 736 0.52 19.46 -12.05
N GLY A 737 1.67 18.92 -11.62
CA GLY A 737 2.00 18.74 -10.20
C GLY A 737 2.13 20.04 -9.42
N GLN A 738 2.59 21.13 -10.06
CA GLN A 738 2.59 22.46 -9.41
C GLN A 738 1.17 23.01 -9.21
N HIS A 739 0.26 22.83 -10.18
CA HIS A 739 -1.15 23.19 -10.03
C HIS A 739 -1.82 22.39 -8.89
N GLN A 740 -1.60 21.08 -8.85
CA GLN A 740 -2.14 20.20 -7.79
C GLN A 740 -1.59 20.55 -6.39
N LYS A 741 -0.34 21.05 -6.30
CA LYS A 741 0.19 21.58 -5.03
C LYS A 741 -0.58 22.82 -4.56
N GLN A 742 -0.91 23.74 -5.47
CA GLN A 742 -1.68 24.94 -5.14
C GLN A 742 -3.11 24.59 -4.72
N GLU A 743 -3.76 23.65 -5.41
CA GLU A 743 -5.04 23.08 -4.98
C GLU A 743 -4.96 22.39 -3.61
N PHE A 744 -3.84 21.71 -3.31
CA PHE A 744 -3.61 21.04 -2.03
C PHE A 744 -3.49 22.04 -0.87
N GLU A 745 -2.72 23.11 -1.01
CA GLU A 745 -2.57 24.16 0.01
C GLU A 745 -3.93 24.82 0.33
N VAL A 746 -4.74 25.10 -0.71
CA VAL A 746 -6.12 25.61 -0.55
C VAL A 746 -7.06 24.57 0.07
N ALA A 747 -6.90 23.29 -0.28
CA ALA A 747 -7.70 22.20 0.27
C ALA A 747 -7.42 21.93 1.74
N LEU A 748 -6.16 22.04 2.16
CA LEU A 748 -5.69 21.86 3.53
C LEU A 748 -6.29 22.92 4.46
N ALA A 749 -6.14 24.21 4.13
CA ALA A 749 -6.77 25.30 4.87
C ALA A 749 -8.31 25.16 4.94
N SER A 750 -8.93 24.69 3.86
CA SER A 750 -10.37 24.40 3.81
C SER A 750 -10.78 23.16 4.62
N ALA A 751 -9.87 22.22 4.87
CA ALA A 751 -10.10 21.03 5.70
C ALA A 751 -9.92 21.36 7.19
N GLU A 752 -8.90 22.13 7.56
CA GLU A 752 -8.67 22.66 8.91
C GLU A 752 -9.90 23.43 9.42
N HIS A 753 -10.45 24.33 8.60
CA HIS A 753 -11.65 25.09 8.95
C HIS A 753 -12.87 24.18 9.21
N ARG A 754 -13.04 23.12 8.39
CA ARG A 754 -14.14 22.14 8.56
C ARG A 754 -13.92 21.19 9.73
N ALA A 755 -12.68 20.81 10.04
CA ALA A 755 -12.34 20.01 11.22
C ALA A 755 -12.62 20.79 12.51
N SER A 756 -12.20 22.06 12.57
CA SER A 756 -12.51 22.99 13.66
C SER A 756 -14.03 23.16 13.86
N LEU A 757 -14.80 23.36 12.78
CA LEU A 757 -16.26 23.40 12.84
C LEU A 757 -16.87 22.06 13.31
N ALA A 758 -16.32 20.92 12.92
CA ALA A 758 -16.79 19.60 13.33
C ALA A 758 -16.50 19.32 14.82
N GLU A 759 -15.34 19.70 15.33
CA GLU A 759 -15.02 19.62 16.76
C GLU A 759 -15.91 20.56 17.58
N HIS A 760 -16.15 21.78 17.10
CA HIS A 760 -17.10 22.70 17.71
C HIS A 760 -18.53 22.13 17.74
N HIS A 761 -19.00 21.54 16.63
CA HIS A 761 -20.31 20.89 16.59
C HIS A 761 -20.41 19.66 17.50
N LEU A 762 -19.35 18.84 17.59
CA LEU A 762 -19.31 17.67 18.46
C LEU A 762 -19.28 18.07 19.95
N SER A 763 -18.51 19.09 20.29
CA SER A 763 -18.46 19.73 21.62
C SER A 763 -19.82 20.30 22.04
N VAL A 764 -20.48 21.04 21.13
CA VAL A 764 -21.83 21.56 21.35
C VAL A 764 -22.85 20.42 21.50
N GLN A 765 -22.75 19.35 20.70
CA GLN A 765 -23.63 18.18 20.84
C GLN A 765 -23.41 17.41 22.14
N THR A 766 -22.16 17.17 22.58
CA THR A 766 -21.91 16.48 23.87
C THR A 766 -22.34 17.34 25.05
N THR A 767 -22.11 18.65 25.00
CA THR A 767 -22.58 19.60 26.02
C THR A 767 -24.11 19.62 26.09
N LEU A 768 -24.79 19.81 24.95
CA LEU A 768 -26.25 19.74 24.87
C LEU A 768 -26.80 18.38 25.32
N SER A 769 -26.13 17.27 25.00
CA SER A 769 -26.55 15.93 25.42
C SER A 769 -26.40 15.72 26.93
N ALA A 770 -25.33 16.25 27.54
CA ALA A 770 -25.13 16.23 28.98
C ALA A 770 -26.16 17.12 29.70
N GLU A 771 -26.44 18.33 29.19
CA GLU A 771 -27.48 19.23 29.70
C GLU A 771 -28.89 18.65 29.54
N LEU A 772 -29.19 17.97 28.42
CA LEU A 772 -30.44 17.24 28.21
C LEU A 772 -30.57 16.06 29.16
N PHE A 773 -29.49 15.31 29.40
CA PHE A 773 -29.47 14.19 30.34
C PHE A 773 -29.68 14.66 31.78
N GLU A 774 -28.96 15.69 32.23
CA GLU A 774 -29.22 16.31 33.54
C GLU A 774 -30.64 16.87 33.64
N SER A 775 -31.13 17.56 32.60
CA SER A 775 -32.49 18.11 32.59
C SER A 775 -33.54 17.01 32.63
N GLN A 776 -33.33 15.88 31.95
CA GLN A 776 -34.17 14.68 32.07
C GLN A 776 -34.11 14.10 33.48
N GLN A 777 -32.94 13.96 34.10
CA GLN A 777 -32.82 13.45 35.47
C GLN A 777 -33.52 14.38 36.48
N ARG A 778 -33.36 15.71 36.34
CA ARG A 778 -34.08 16.71 37.16
C ARG A 778 -35.59 16.63 36.93
N LEU A 779 -36.07 16.45 35.69
CA LEU A 779 -37.49 16.24 35.38
C LEU A 779 -38.03 14.94 36.00
N LEU A 780 -37.34 13.82 35.83
CA LEU A 780 -37.70 12.49 36.39
C LEU A 780 -37.66 12.47 37.93
N GLY A 781 -36.78 13.26 38.54
CA GLY A 781 -36.74 13.51 39.98
C GLY A 781 -37.86 14.43 40.49
N SER A 782 -38.44 15.28 39.64
CA SER A 782 -39.42 16.28 40.07
C SER A 782 -40.76 15.67 40.51
N ARG A 783 -41.32 16.19 41.62
CA ARG A 783 -42.63 15.76 42.13
C ARG A 783 -43.79 16.00 41.15
N SER A 784 -43.69 17.04 40.33
CA SER A 784 -44.69 17.37 39.29
C SER A 784 -44.71 16.32 38.17
N TRP A 785 -43.56 15.84 37.71
CA TRP A 785 -43.48 14.81 36.67
C TRP A 785 -44.04 13.47 37.17
N ARG A 786 -43.67 13.04 38.37
CA ARG A 786 -44.17 11.79 38.99
C ARG A 786 -45.69 11.76 39.16
N LEU A 787 -46.33 12.91 39.41
CA LEU A 787 -47.79 13.05 39.50
C LEU A 787 -48.47 13.17 38.12
N THR A 788 -47.86 13.86 37.16
CA THR A 788 -48.51 14.16 35.87
C THR A 788 -48.31 13.10 34.79
N VAL A 789 -47.26 12.28 34.85
CA VAL A 789 -47.02 11.20 33.86
C VAL A 789 -48.15 10.15 33.85
N PRO A 790 -48.61 9.59 35.00
CA PRO A 790 -49.73 8.65 34.99
C PRO A 790 -51.00 9.27 34.41
N ILE A 791 -51.27 10.54 34.73
CA ILE A 791 -52.44 11.30 34.25
C ILE A 791 -52.35 11.57 32.74
N ARG A 792 -51.16 11.91 32.22
CA ARG A 792 -50.93 12.12 30.78
C ARG A 792 -50.99 10.81 29.99
N TRP A 793 -50.53 9.71 30.57
CA TRP A 793 -50.65 8.37 29.97
C TRP A 793 -52.11 7.89 29.95
N LEU A 794 -52.86 8.06 31.04
CA LEU A 794 -54.32 7.85 31.04
C LEU A 794 -55.01 8.75 30.00
N GLY A 795 -54.63 10.02 29.91
CA GLY A 795 -55.15 10.95 28.91
C GLY A 795 -54.83 10.55 27.46
N SER A 796 -53.67 9.97 27.18
CA SER A 796 -53.32 9.47 25.85
C SER A 796 -54.06 8.17 25.50
N GLN A 797 -54.23 7.25 26.45
CA GLN A 797 -55.06 6.05 26.27
C GLN A 797 -56.53 6.41 26.03
N VAL A 798 -57.08 7.39 26.77
CA VAL A 798 -58.43 7.93 26.53
C VAL A 798 -58.54 8.60 25.15
N ARG A 799 -57.48 9.28 24.68
CA ARG A 799 -57.46 9.88 23.33
C ARG A 799 -57.38 8.83 22.22
N VAL A 800 -56.65 7.73 22.42
CA VAL A 800 -56.61 6.59 21.49
C VAL A 800 -57.95 5.85 21.46
N LEU A 801 -58.60 5.64 22.62
CA LEU A 801 -59.96 5.10 22.72
C LEU A 801 -60.99 6.00 22.03
N ARG A 802 -60.91 7.33 22.24
CA ARG A 802 -61.78 8.30 21.57
C ARG A 802 -61.63 8.25 20.05
N ASN A 803 -60.39 8.18 19.54
CA ASN A 803 -60.13 8.09 18.10
C ASN A 803 -60.59 6.75 17.48
N ARG A 804 -60.55 5.64 18.25
CA ARG A 804 -61.09 4.33 17.82
C ARG A 804 -62.61 4.23 17.91
N LEU A 805 -63.25 5.08 18.72
CA LEU A 805 -64.72 5.21 18.78
C LEU A 805 -65.25 6.16 17.71
N SER A 806 -64.51 7.24 17.36
CA SER A 806 -64.88 8.11 16.24
C SER A 806 -64.72 7.45 14.87
N SER A 807 -63.84 6.45 14.72
CA SER A 807 -63.69 5.68 13.47
C SER A 807 -64.75 4.58 13.27
N ARG A 808 -65.88 4.62 13.99
CA ARG A 808 -67.02 3.69 13.85
C ARG A 808 -68.37 4.42 13.69
N HIS A 809 -68.37 5.67 13.22
CA HIS A 809 -69.60 6.45 13.04
C HIS A 809 -69.78 7.14 11.68
N ASP A 810 -68.91 6.90 10.70
CA ASP A 810 -69.08 7.40 9.32
C ASP A 810 -69.17 6.26 8.30
N HIS A 811 -70.28 5.51 8.33
CA HIS A 811 -70.74 4.67 7.22
C HIS A 811 -72.27 4.48 7.26
N ALA A 812 -73.02 5.59 7.26
CA ALA A 812 -74.47 5.60 7.10
C ALA A 812 -75.01 6.89 6.44
N GLN A 813 -75.24 6.82 5.13
CA GLN A 813 -76.32 7.47 4.38
C GLN A 813 -76.52 9.01 4.33
N SER A 814 -76.65 9.49 3.08
CA SER A 814 -77.70 10.43 2.57
C SER A 814 -77.48 11.95 2.46
N VAL A 815 -77.61 12.42 1.21
CA VAL A 815 -78.30 13.66 0.72
C VAL A 815 -77.74 15.07 1.00
N GLY A 816 -77.57 15.87 -0.08
CA GLY A 816 -77.82 17.33 -0.05
C GLY A 816 -76.73 18.29 -0.56
N LEU A 817 -77.01 19.00 -1.67
CA LEU A 817 -76.38 20.29 -2.11
C LEU A 817 -76.97 21.49 -1.29
N PRO A 818 -76.50 22.77 -1.38
CA PRO A 818 -75.63 23.43 -2.38
C PRO A 818 -74.56 24.45 -1.87
N SER A 819 -73.86 25.13 -2.80
CA SER A 819 -72.77 26.13 -2.64
C SER A 819 -73.21 27.56 -2.23
N PRO A 820 -72.26 28.48 -1.91
CA PRO A 820 -71.90 29.59 -2.85
C PRO A 820 -70.37 29.95 -2.86
N VAL A 821 -69.68 30.18 -4.01
CA VAL A 821 -69.58 31.36 -4.95
C VAL A 821 -68.48 32.41 -4.61
N VAL A 822 -67.91 33.05 -5.66
CA VAL A 822 -66.91 34.16 -5.78
C VAL A 822 -65.49 33.67 -6.17
N VAL A 823 -65.10 33.60 -7.47
CA VAL A 823 -64.64 34.69 -8.40
C VAL A 823 -63.31 35.32 -7.91
N ALA A 824 -62.14 35.30 -8.58
CA ALA A 824 -61.72 35.68 -9.94
C ALA A 824 -60.22 35.26 -10.18
N LEU A 825 -59.53 35.32 -11.33
CA LEU A 825 -59.83 35.54 -12.76
C LEU A 825 -58.61 35.14 -13.64
N THR A 826 -58.81 34.77 -14.92
CA THR A 826 -57.86 34.78 -16.08
C THR A 826 -56.49 34.06 -15.98
N GLY A 827 -55.87 33.58 -17.07
CA GLY A 827 -56.29 33.39 -18.47
C GLY A 827 -55.37 32.31 -19.12
N SER A 828 -55.87 31.38 -19.95
CA SER A 828 -56.12 31.50 -21.41
C SER A 828 -54.84 31.61 -22.26
N ALA A 829 -54.60 30.85 -23.34
CA ALA A 829 -55.34 29.76 -24.02
C ALA A 829 -54.31 28.89 -24.82
N SER A 830 -54.57 27.61 -25.17
CA SER A 830 -55.04 27.09 -26.49
C SER A 830 -54.13 27.43 -27.71
N GLU A 831 -53.98 26.64 -28.78
CA GLU A 831 -54.73 25.47 -29.32
C GLU A 831 -53.94 24.84 -30.51
N ASP A 832 -54.16 23.56 -30.84
CA ASP A 832 -54.21 22.95 -32.21
C ASP A 832 -53.08 23.15 -33.28
N SER A 833 -52.90 22.35 -34.36
CA SER A 833 -53.56 21.13 -34.90
C SER A 833 -52.75 20.38 -36.00
N SER A 834 -53.12 19.11 -36.25
CA SER A 834 -53.17 18.37 -37.54
C SER A 834 -51.95 18.07 -38.46
N VAL A 835 -51.72 16.74 -38.61
CA VAL A 835 -51.34 15.87 -39.79
C VAL A 835 -51.94 16.27 -41.17
N PRO A 836 -51.67 15.59 -42.34
CA PRO A 836 -50.61 14.65 -42.80
C PRO A 836 -50.05 14.95 -44.24
N ILE A 837 -49.23 14.06 -44.87
CA ILE A 837 -49.47 13.40 -46.21
C ILE A 837 -48.24 12.63 -46.77
N GLN A 838 -48.54 11.67 -47.64
CA GLN A 838 -47.72 10.59 -48.25
C GLN A 838 -46.74 11.03 -49.38
N GLY A 839 -45.82 10.13 -49.78
CA GLY A 839 -45.31 10.11 -51.16
C GLY A 839 -43.99 9.37 -51.42
N ALA A 840 -44.04 8.08 -51.77
CA ALA A 840 -43.03 7.43 -52.63
C ALA A 840 -43.60 7.35 -54.07
N PRO A 841 -42.79 7.24 -55.14
CA PRO A 841 -42.40 5.89 -55.58
C PRO A 841 -41.05 5.78 -56.39
N ASP A 842 -40.55 4.54 -56.57
CA ASP A 842 -40.11 3.87 -57.83
C ASP A 842 -39.31 4.59 -58.96
N ILE A 843 -38.49 3.96 -59.83
CA ILE A 843 -38.05 2.56 -60.03
C ILE A 843 -36.81 2.50 -60.96
N SER A 844 -35.88 1.57 -60.70
CA SER A 844 -34.99 0.87 -61.65
C SER A 844 -34.04 1.70 -62.58
N SER A 845 -33.17 1.12 -63.43
CA SER A 845 -32.95 -0.29 -63.83
C SER A 845 -31.57 -0.52 -64.45
N THR A 846 -30.88 -1.60 -64.02
CA THR A 846 -30.03 -2.51 -64.84
C THR A 846 -28.77 -1.92 -65.54
N SER A 847 -27.70 -2.67 -65.80
CA SER A 847 -27.60 -4.11 -66.10
C SER A 847 -26.21 -4.69 -65.71
N ARG A 848 -26.15 -5.94 -65.21
CA ARG A 848 -25.56 -7.14 -65.87
C ARG A 848 -24.08 -7.02 -66.29
N ARG A 849 -23.23 -8.05 -66.21
CA ARG A 849 -23.19 -9.41 -65.62
C ARG A 849 -21.76 -9.91 -65.87
N TYR A 850 -21.15 -10.69 -64.97
CA TYR A 850 -20.76 -12.08 -65.25
C TYR A 850 -20.20 -12.74 -63.98
N ASP A 851 -20.23 -14.07 -63.98
CA ASP A 851 -20.11 -14.97 -62.82
C ASP A 851 -19.24 -16.16 -63.23
N VAL A 852 -18.25 -16.52 -62.41
CA VAL A 852 -17.55 -17.82 -62.44
C VAL A 852 -17.09 -18.21 -61.01
N SER A 853 -17.85 -19.11 -60.38
CA SER A 853 -17.46 -20.22 -59.47
C SER A 853 -16.03 -20.19 -58.83
N ARG A 854 -15.87 -20.16 -57.50
CA ARG A 854 -16.16 -21.21 -56.47
C ARG A 854 -14.99 -22.19 -56.24
N ALA A 855 -14.34 -22.05 -55.09
CA ALA A 855 -13.65 -23.13 -54.38
C ALA A 855 -14.11 -23.08 -52.91
N GLU A 856 -14.44 -24.23 -52.34
CA GLU A 856 -15.04 -24.35 -51.01
C GLU A 856 -13.97 -24.63 -49.95
N LEU A 857 -14.11 -24.04 -48.76
CA LEU A 857 -13.54 -24.60 -47.54
C LEU A 857 -14.48 -24.32 -46.36
N CYS A 858 -14.65 -25.33 -45.52
CA CYS A 858 -15.66 -25.36 -44.47
C CYS A 858 -15.19 -24.70 -43.17
N THR A 859 -16.19 -24.35 -42.35
CA THR A 859 -16.15 -23.94 -40.94
C THR A 859 -15.05 -24.55 -40.06
N LEU A 860 -14.34 -23.69 -39.30
CA LEU A 860 -13.87 -23.93 -37.92
C LEU A 860 -13.41 -22.62 -37.25
N SER A 861 -13.86 -22.37 -36.01
CA SER A 861 -13.37 -21.40 -34.98
C SER A 861 -12.88 -20.00 -35.41
N GLY A 862 -13.56 -18.94 -34.97
CA GLY A 862 -13.27 -17.54 -35.35
C GLY A 862 -12.40 -16.71 -34.38
N LEU A 863 -11.84 -15.63 -34.95
CA LEU A 863 -10.92 -14.61 -34.37
C LEU A 863 -9.49 -15.11 -34.10
N PRO A 864 -8.46 -14.39 -34.57
CA PRO A 864 -8.16 -13.05 -34.04
C PRO A 864 -7.85 -11.96 -35.10
N LEU A 865 -7.38 -10.81 -34.60
CA LEU A 865 -6.68 -9.70 -35.27
C LEU A 865 -6.20 -9.96 -36.70
N ALA A 866 -6.56 -9.05 -37.61
CA ALA A 866 -5.91 -8.93 -38.92
C ALA A 866 -4.51 -8.31 -38.79
N THR A 867 -3.56 -9.07 -38.24
CA THR A 867 -2.13 -8.82 -38.40
C THR A 867 -1.76 -9.20 -39.83
N ILE A 868 -1.72 -8.24 -40.74
CA ILE A 868 -1.23 -8.48 -42.11
C ILE A 868 0.30 -8.44 -42.08
N TRP A 869 0.92 -9.62 -42.20
CA TRP A 869 2.34 -9.70 -42.57
C TRP A 869 2.52 -9.21 -44.01
N LEU A 870 3.27 -8.14 -44.19
CA LEU A 870 3.90 -7.86 -45.49
C LEU A 870 5.11 -8.80 -45.64
N GLY A 871 4.84 -10.02 -46.11
CA GLY A 871 5.86 -10.90 -46.66
C GLY A 871 6.38 -10.31 -47.97
N LEU A 872 7.37 -9.42 -47.86
CA LEU A 872 8.16 -8.94 -48.99
C LEU A 872 9.56 -9.54 -48.86
N ASP A 873 9.74 -10.70 -49.49
CA ASP A 873 11.08 -11.18 -49.82
C ASP A 873 11.69 -10.20 -50.84
N ASP A 874 12.53 -9.30 -50.33
CA ASP A 874 13.42 -8.37 -51.06
C ASP A 874 12.77 -7.41 -52.08
N PRO A 875 12.13 -6.30 -51.62
CA PRO A 875 11.81 -5.16 -52.47
C PRO A 875 12.96 -4.15 -52.47
N SER A 876 13.43 -3.74 -53.66
CA SER A 876 14.39 -2.64 -53.77
C SER A 876 13.81 -1.32 -53.19
N PRO A 877 14.63 -0.35 -52.74
CA PRO A 877 14.14 0.88 -52.11
C PRO A 877 13.23 1.79 -52.97
N ALA A 878 12.97 1.44 -54.25
CA ALA A 878 12.17 2.21 -55.18
C ALA A 878 10.65 1.93 -55.13
N ASP A 879 10.20 0.79 -54.57
CA ASP A 879 8.83 0.29 -54.77
C ASP A 879 7.84 0.52 -53.62
N LEU A 880 8.23 1.28 -52.57
CA LEU A 880 7.34 1.68 -51.47
C LEU A 880 6.36 2.79 -51.88
N TYR A 881 5.35 2.43 -52.68
CA TYR A 881 4.28 3.35 -53.08
C TYR A 881 3.40 3.81 -51.89
N PRO A 882 3.12 5.12 -51.72
CA PRO A 882 2.31 5.66 -50.60
C PRO A 882 0.82 5.22 -50.57
N PHE A 883 0.37 4.42 -51.54
CA PHE A 883 -1.04 4.10 -51.75
C PHE A 883 -1.64 3.21 -50.66
N THR A 884 -0.82 2.34 -50.06
CA THR A 884 -1.22 1.41 -48.98
C THR A 884 -1.50 2.11 -47.66
N LEU A 885 -0.73 3.14 -47.31
CA LEU A 885 -0.92 3.89 -46.06
C LEU A 885 -2.24 4.67 -46.05
N ILE A 886 -2.66 5.22 -47.20
CA ILE A 886 -3.90 5.99 -47.32
C ILE A 886 -5.15 5.10 -47.25
N GLU A 887 -5.15 3.91 -47.87
CA GLU A 887 -6.27 2.97 -47.70
C GLU A 887 -6.32 2.41 -46.26
N PHE A 888 -5.18 2.20 -45.61
CA PHE A 888 -5.11 1.83 -44.19
C PHE A 888 -5.70 2.92 -43.27
N ILE A 889 -5.39 4.21 -43.54
CA ILE A 889 -5.96 5.35 -42.81
C ILE A 889 -7.47 5.48 -43.08
N LYS A 890 -7.93 5.36 -44.34
CA LYS A 890 -9.37 5.39 -44.68
C LYS A 890 -10.17 4.27 -44.00
N ALA A 891 -9.59 3.07 -43.91
CA ALA A 891 -10.21 1.95 -43.20
C ALA A 891 -10.25 2.19 -41.68
N SER A 892 -9.18 2.72 -41.10
CA SER A 892 -9.06 2.99 -39.66
C SER A 892 -9.95 4.14 -39.20
N CYS A 893 -9.98 5.26 -39.93
CA CYS A 893 -10.79 6.44 -39.61
C CYS A 893 -12.31 6.21 -39.72
N LYS A 894 -12.76 5.11 -40.36
CA LYS A 894 -14.17 4.70 -40.29
C LYS A 894 -14.55 4.04 -38.95
N HIS A 895 -13.57 3.57 -38.17
CA HIS A 895 -13.81 2.66 -37.04
C HIS A 895 -13.09 3.05 -35.73
N SER A 896 -12.26 4.11 -35.69
CA SER A 896 -11.69 4.65 -34.44
C SER A 896 -11.29 6.14 -34.54
N ASN A 897 -11.43 6.87 -33.43
CA ASN A 897 -11.07 8.30 -33.31
C ASN A 897 -9.59 8.56 -32.93
N ALA A 898 -8.71 7.56 -33.01
CA ALA A 898 -7.28 7.73 -32.79
C ALA A 898 -6.47 6.68 -33.56
N ILE A 899 -5.35 7.09 -34.13
CA ILE A 899 -4.34 6.22 -34.74
C ILE A 899 -3.03 6.37 -33.95
N ARG A 900 -2.46 5.26 -33.49
CA ARG A 900 -1.08 5.18 -32.99
C ARG A 900 -0.26 4.35 -33.97
N PHE A 901 0.92 4.85 -34.35
CA PHE A 901 1.86 4.11 -35.18
C PHE A 901 2.76 3.24 -34.29
N PHE A 902 3.01 2.01 -34.73
CA PHE A 902 4.06 1.15 -34.20
C PHE A 902 4.91 0.65 -35.39
N MET A 903 6.22 0.64 -35.21
CA MET A 903 7.20 0.19 -36.21
C MET A 903 8.20 -0.71 -35.48
N SER A 904 8.55 -1.86 -36.06
CA SER A 904 9.42 -2.84 -35.40
C SER A 904 10.88 -2.41 -35.41
N ASP A 905 11.64 -2.81 -34.39
CA ASP A 905 13.05 -2.40 -34.19
C ASP A 905 13.94 -2.72 -35.40
N ALA A 906 13.70 -3.84 -36.09
CA ALA A 906 14.43 -4.21 -37.30
C ALA A 906 14.20 -3.24 -38.47
N ALA A 907 12.98 -2.72 -38.62
CA ALA A 907 12.67 -1.70 -39.62
C ALA A 907 13.22 -0.31 -39.20
N PHE A 908 13.24 -0.03 -37.89
CA PHE A 908 13.85 1.19 -37.35
C PHE A 908 15.36 1.24 -37.59
N GLU A 909 16.09 0.14 -37.34
CA GLU A 909 17.53 0.02 -37.64
C GLU A 909 17.84 0.21 -39.13
N GLN A 910 17.06 -0.40 -40.05
CA GLN A 910 17.26 -0.20 -41.48
C GLN A 910 17.04 1.26 -41.93
N VAL A 911 16.00 1.92 -41.43
CA VAL A 911 15.68 3.31 -41.83
C VAL A 911 16.67 4.32 -41.23
N ARG A 912 17.19 4.06 -40.02
CA ARG A 912 18.14 4.93 -39.29
C ARG A 912 19.38 5.32 -40.08
N HIS A 913 19.84 4.46 -40.99
CA HIS A 913 21.04 4.69 -41.81
C HIS A 913 20.78 5.35 -43.18
N SER A 914 19.52 5.69 -43.49
CA SER A 914 19.16 6.48 -44.66
C SER A 914 19.12 7.99 -44.35
N GLU A 915 19.44 8.85 -45.32
CA GLU A 915 19.29 10.32 -45.16
C GLU A 915 17.85 10.72 -44.85
N VAL A 916 16.87 9.98 -45.38
CA VAL A 916 15.43 10.16 -45.10
C VAL A 916 15.09 9.86 -43.65
N GLY A 917 15.62 8.76 -43.09
CA GLY A 917 15.44 8.40 -41.68
C GLY A 917 16.10 9.39 -40.73
N ALA A 918 17.30 9.89 -41.07
CA ALA A 918 17.98 10.93 -40.31
C ALA A 918 17.19 12.26 -40.28
N ALA A 919 16.57 12.65 -41.41
CA ALA A 919 15.73 13.84 -41.50
C ALA A 919 14.45 13.73 -40.65
N ILE A 920 13.76 12.58 -40.71
CA ILE A 920 12.57 12.31 -39.88
C ILE A 920 12.94 12.27 -38.39
N TYR A 921 14.07 11.65 -38.04
CA TYR A 921 14.57 11.63 -36.67
C TYR A 921 14.92 13.02 -36.15
N GLN A 922 15.56 13.89 -36.94
CA GLN A 922 15.80 15.29 -36.57
C GLN A 922 14.49 16.07 -36.33
N LEU A 923 13.50 15.92 -37.22
CA LEU A 923 12.18 16.55 -37.07
C LEU A 923 11.48 16.15 -35.77
N LEU A 924 11.50 14.86 -35.43
CA LEU A 924 10.84 14.32 -34.22
C LEU A 924 11.61 14.64 -32.93
N THR A 925 12.94 14.75 -32.98
CA THR A 925 13.78 14.97 -31.77
C THR A 925 14.10 16.43 -31.47
N GLN A 926 14.19 17.32 -32.47
CA GLN A 926 14.58 18.72 -32.25
C GLN A 926 13.41 19.67 -31.90
N ARG A 927 12.18 19.16 -31.69
CA ARG A 927 11.00 19.94 -31.27
C ARG A 927 10.75 21.20 -32.14
N VAL A 928 10.94 21.08 -33.47
CA VAL A 928 10.77 22.21 -34.40
C VAL A 928 9.29 22.46 -34.65
N ILE A 929 8.76 23.54 -34.06
CA ILE A 929 7.36 23.97 -34.28
C ILE A 929 7.27 24.77 -35.59
N ILE A 930 6.52 24.26 -36.56
CA ILE A 930 6.26 24.94 -37.84
C ILE A 930 4.84 25.51 -37.80
N ARG A 931 4.69 26.84 -37.82
CA ARG A 931 3.40 27.52 -37.62
C ARG A 931 2.82 28.09 -38.92
N THR A 932 3.67 28.32 -39.92
CA THR A 932 3.28 28.94 -41.20
C THR A 932 3.80 28.19 -42.42
N PRO A 933 3.15 28.31 -43.60
CA PRO A 933 3.67 27.74 -44.85
C PRO A 933 5.06 28.26 -45.23
N ALA A 934 5.40 29.51 -44.86
CA ALA A 934 6.70 30.11 -45.12
C ALA A 934 7.83 29.49 -44.28
N GLU A 935 7.55 29.07 -43.05
CA GLU A 935 8.49 28.31 -42.22
C GLU A 935 8.69 26.89 -42.76
N TRP A 936 7.61 26.24 -43.24
CA TRP A 936 7.71 24.95 -43.92
C TRP A 936 8.62 25.03 -45.16
N ASP A 937 8.44 26.08 -45.98
CA ASP A 937 9.27 26.32 -47.17
C ASP A 937 10.69 26.84 -46.84
N LYS A 938 10.95 27.23 -45.59
CA LYS A 938 12.30 27.54 -45.10
C LYS A 938 13.02 26.26 -44.62
N LEU A 939 12.29 25.32 -44.01
CA LEU A 939 12.81 24.02 -43.63
C LEU A 939 13.08 23.13 -44.85
N GLY A 940 12.16 23.09 -45.83
CA GLY A 940 12.35 22.33 -47.07
C GLY A 940 13.62 22.71 -47.83
N ARG A 941 14.01 24.00 -47.79
CA ARG A 941 15.25 24.51 -48.40
C ARG A 941 16.56 24.00 -47.74
N GLN A 942 16.48 23.26 -46.64
CA GLN A 942 17.63 22.59 -46.02
C GLN A 942 17.91 21.20 -46.62
N PHE A 943 16.96 20.65 -47.38
CA PHE A 943 17.09 19.35 -48.05
C PHE A 943 17.37 19.53 -49.54
N SER A 944 18.08 18.57 -50.14
CA SER A 944 18.41 18.55 -51.57
C SER A 944 18.14 17.15 -52.16
N GLY A 945 18.16 17.04 -53.50
CA GLY A 945 17.89 15.77 -54.19
C GLY A 945 16.49 15.19 -53.92
N ASP A 946 16.39 13.86 -53.88
CA ASP A 946 15.12 13.15 -53.78
C ASP A 946 14.35 13.42 -52.47
N CYS A 947 15.06 13.83 -51.41
CA CYS A 947 14.45 14.29 -50.16
C CYS A 947 13.48 15.48 -50.36
N MET A 948 13.76 16.38 -51.31
CA MET A 948 12.84 17.49 -51.64
C MET A 948 11.54 17.02 -52.29
N VAL A 949 11.57 15.93 -53.06
CA VAL A 949 10.36 15.35 -53.68
C VAL A 949 9.49 14.70 -52.60
N ILE A 950 10.10 13.96 -51.66
CA ILE A 950 9.40 13.38 -50.51
C ILE A 950 8.80 14.48 -49.62
N PHE A 951 9.56 15.53 -49.31
CA PHE A 951 9.10 16.65 -48.48
C PHE A 951 7.94 17.44 -49.12
N SER A 952 7.97 17.63 -50.44
CA SER A 952 6.90 18.28 -51.20
C SER A 952 5.64 17.40 -51.29
N ASN A 953 5.81 16.08 -51.48
CA ASN A 953 4.70 15.12 -51.45
C ASN A 953 4.02 15.07 -50.07
N LEU A 954 4.79 15.09 -48.97
CA LEU A 954 4.27 15.19 -47.60
C LEU A 954 3.43 16.47 -47.41
N LYS A 955 3.93 17.62 -47.86
CA LYS A 955 3.19 18.90 -47.83
C LYS A 955 1.85 18.81 -48.57
N GLN A 956 1.83 18.17 -49.73
CA GLN A 956 0.63 18.03 -50.57
C GLN A 956 -0.36 16.99 -50.01
N GLN A 957 0.13 15.91 -49.38
CA GLN A 957 -0.69 14.86 -48.79
C GLN A 957 -1.31 15.28 -47.45
N MET A 958 -0.59 16.00 -46.58
CA MET A 958 -1.16 16.53 -45.33
C MET A 958 -2.26 17.58 -45.60
N ALA A 959 -2.09 18.43 -46.61
CA ALA A 959 -3.14 19.36 -47.05
C ALA A 959 -4.41 18.63 -47.55
N SER A 960 -4.25 17.47 -48.20
CA SER A 960 -5.36 16.62 -48.65
C SER A 960 -6.07 15.94 -47.47
N ALA A 961 -5.32 15.45 -46.47
CA ALA A 961 -5.87 14.86 -45.25
C ALA A 961 -6.66 15.87 -44.41
N ALA A 962 -6.16 17.10 -44.25
CA ALA A 962 -6.88 18.19 -43.56
C ALA A 962 -8.21 18.53 -44.27
N CYS A 963 -8.20 18.61 -45.61
CA CYS A 963 -9.40 18.80 -46.42
C CYS A 963 -10.42 17.65 -46.30
N ALA A 964 -9.98 16.43 -46.00
CA ALA A 964 -10.87 15.28 -45.79
C ALA A 964 -11.51 15.29 -44.39
N LEU A 965 -10.70 15.55 -43.35
CA LEU A 965 -11.15 15.63 -41.95
C LEU A 965 -12.20 16.74 -41.72
N LEU A 966 -11.98 17.91 -42.32
CA LEU A 966 -12.92 19.04 -42.26
C LEU A 966 -14.28 18.74 -42.92
N ARG A 967 -14.34 17.86 -43.93
CA ARG A 967 -15.61 17.44 -44.56
C ARG A 967 -16.39 16.39 -43.76
N SER A 968 -15.75 15.76 -42.78
CA SER A 968 -16.35 14.77 -41.89
C SER A 968 -16.55 15.28 -40.45
N GLY A 969 -16.46 16.60 -40.24
CA GLY A 969 -16.71 17.24 -38.94
C GLY A 969 -15.64 16.96 -37.86
N CYS A 970 -14.48 16.42 -38.25
CA CYS A 970 -13.42 16.05 -37.32
C CYS A 970 -12.36 17.15 -37.22
N PHE A 971 -12.16 17.70 -36.02
CA PHE A 971 -11.10 18.68 -35.75
C PHE A 971 -9.80 18.00 -35.34
N LEU A 972 -8.67 18.46 -35.88
CA LEU A 972 -7.34 18.05 -35.45
C LEU A 972 -6.85 19.02 -34.36
N ILE A 973 -6.95 18.61 -33.10
CA ILE A 973 -6.44 19.37 -31.96
C ILE A 973 -5.05 18.81 -31.61
N LEU A 974 -4.03 19.66 -31.69
CA LEU A 974 -2.68 19.33 -31.23
C LEU A 974 -2.47 20.01 -29.87
N TRP A 975 -2.22 19.19 -28.84
CA TRP A 975 -2.04 19.68 -27.47
C TRP A 975 -0.57 20.00 -27.19
N ASN A 976 -0.34 21.12 -26.49
CA ASN A 976 0.92 21.50 -25.87
C ASN A 976 0.60 22.16 -24.53
N ASP A 977 1.50 22.04 -23.56
CA ASP A 977 1.26 22.40 -22.15
C ASP A 977 1.21 23.93 -21.96
N ASN A 978 0.04 24.50 -22.28
CA ASN A 978 -0.57 25.78 -21.85
C ASN A 978 -1.26 26.59 -22.96
N GLN A 979 -1.29 26.15 -24.23
CA GLN A 979 -2.21 26.68 -25.26
C GLN A 979 -2.66 25.59 -26.23
N ALA A 980 -3.95 25.61 -26.59
CA ALA A 980 -4.54 24.75 -27.61
C ALA A 980 -4.68 25.52 -28.94
N ASP A 981 -3.82 25.23 -29.91
CA ASP A 981 -3.90 25.78 -31.27
C ASP A 981 -4.70 24.84 -32.19
N ILE A 982 -5.75 25.37 -32.83
CA ILE A 982 -6.52 24.65 -33.86
C ILE A 982 -6.04 25.10 -35.24
N LEU A 983 -5.41 24.20 -35.99
CA LEU A 983 -4.98 24.46 -37.37
C LEU A 983 -6.17 24.44 -38.34
N LEU A 984 -6.73 25.61 -38.63
CA LEU A 984 -7.60 25.83 -39.79
C LEU A 984 -6.73 26.20 -41.02
N PRO A 985 -6.90 25.55 -42.19
CA PRO A 985 -6.18 25.95 -43.39
C PRO A 985 -6.72 27.28 -43.94
N GLU A 986 -5.91 28.33 -43.97
CA GLU A 986 -6.26 29.60 -44.65
C GLU A 986 -6.49 29.42 -46.17
N SER A 987 -6.03 28.32 -46.76
CA SER A 987 -6.16 28.03 -48.19
C SER A 987 -7.39 27.19 -48.54
N ALA A 988 -8.57 27.62 -48.09
CA ALA A 988 -9.86 27.11 -48.57
C ALA A 988 -10.83 28.27 -48.82
N GLN A 989 -10.89 28.75 -50.07
CA GLN A 989 -11.99 29.61 -50.53
C GLN A 989 -13.30 28.82 -50.63
N ILE A 990 -13.88 28.46 -49.49
CA ILE A 990 -15.26 28.02 -49.38
C ILE A 990 -16.08 29.29 -49.13
N GLY A 991 -16.59 29.87 -50.21
CA GLY A 991 -17.38 31.09 -50.11
C GLY A 991 -18.68 30.85 -49.35
N ARG A 992 -18.96 31.71 -48.36
CA ARG A 992 -20.27 32.00 -47.76
C ARG A 992 -21.20 30.79 -47.55
N VAL A 993 -21.18 30.18 -46.38
CA VAL A 993 -22.23 30.30 -45.33
C VAL A 993 -21.64 29.76 -44.02
N MET A 994 -21.30 30.66 -43.10
CA MET A 994 -21.36 30.40 -41.66
C MET A 994 -21.95 31.68 -41.05
N ASP A 995 -23.12 31.56 -40.41
CA ASP A 995 -23.78 32.70 -39.78
C ASP A 995 -22.96 33.23 -38.59
N SER A 996 -23.16 34.51 -38.27
CA SER A 996 -22.55 35.20 -37.13
C SER A 996 -22.68 34.42 -35.82
N ASP A 997 -23.83 33.76 -35.67
CA ASP A 997 -24.23 33.04 -34.47
C ASP A 997 -23.30 31.86 -34.16
N TRP A 998 -22.67 31.26 -35.19
CA TRP A 998 -21.66 30.20 -34.99
C TRP A 998 -20.30 30.74 -34.57
N GLN A 999 -19.90 31.93 -35.04
CA GLN A 999 -18.70 32.60 -34.53
C GLN A 999 -18.90 33.07 -33.09
N GLU A 1000 -20.10 33.58 -32.77
CA GLU A 1000 -20.43 34.02 -31.42
C GLU A 1000 -20.57 32.83 -30.44
N ALA A 1001 -21.21 31.73 -30.85
CA ALA A 1001 -21.23 30.49 -30.08
C ALA A 1001 -19.83 29.88 -29.88
N ALA A 1002 -18.96 29.90 -30.90
CA ALA A 1002 -17.58 29.44 -30.77
C ALA A 1002 -16.75 30.35 -29.85
N LEU A 1003 -16.92 31.67 -29.91
CA LEU A 1003 -16.29 32.63 -29.00
C LEU A 1003 -16.79 32.49 -27.56
N GLN A 1004 -18.09 32.26 -27.36
CA GLN A 1004 -18.66 31.97 -26.04
C GLN A 1004 -18.19 30.62 -25.49
N LEU A 1005 -18.06 29.60 -26.33
CA LEU A 1005 -17.49 28.30 -25.93
C LEU A 1005 -16.00 28.42 -25.59
N MET A 1006 -15.22 29.18 -26.37
CA MET A 1006 -13.82 29.48 -26.05
C MET A 1006 -13.69 30.28 -24.74
N ALA A 1007 -14.55 31.27 -24.49
CA ALA A 1007 -14.57 32.01 -23.22
C ALA A 1007 -14.98 31.13 -22.03
N TRP A 1008 -15.97 30.24 -22.21
CA TRP A 1008 -16.42 29.28 -21.20
C TRP A 1008 -15.36 28.22 -20.88
N LEU A 1009 -14.62 27.75 -21.88
CA LEU A 1009 -13.52 26.80 -21.70
C LEU A 1009 -12.30 27.46 -21.03
N ALA A 1010 -12.05 28.75 -21.28
CA ALA A 1010 -10.87 29.48 -20.80
C ALA A 1010 -11.00 30.14 -19.41
N THR A 1011 -12.17 30.11 -18.75
CA THR A 1011 -12.35 30.67 -17.39
C THR A 1011 -12.30 29.59 -16.31
N ASP A 1012 -11.73 29.92 -15.14
CA ASP A 1012 -11.47 28.98 -14.05
C ASP A 1012 -12.76 28.49 -13.35
N PHE A 1013 -12.72 27.29 -12.78
CA PHE A 1013 -13.86 26.53 -12.24
C PHE A 1013 -14.66 27.27 -11.16
N VAL A 1014 -14.01 28.16 -10.40
CA VAL A 1014 -14.63 28.93 -9.31
C VAL A 1014 -15.59 30.02 -9.83
N GLU A 1015 -15.26 30.69 -10.94
CA GLU A 1015 -16.17 31.69 -11.54
C GLU A 1015 -17.36 31.03 -12.26
N ARG A 1016 -17.18 29.82 -12.81
CA ARG A 1016 -18.27 29.06 -13.46
C ARG A 1016 -19.46 28.81 -12.51
N GLN A 1017 -19.22 28.61 -11.20
CA GLN A 1017 -20.32 28.48 -10.22
C GLN A 1017 -21.01 29.81 -9.86
N ALA A 1018 -20.33 30.95 -10.01
CA ALA A 1018 -20.93 32.26 -9.76
C ALA A 1018 -21.86 32.66 -10.91
N ILE A 1019 -21.43 32.43 -12.16
CA ILE A 1019 -22.21 32.74 -13.38
C ILE A 1019 -23.43 31.81 -13.49
N ALA A 1020 -23.27 30.51 -13.21
CA ALA A 1020 -24.37 29.53 -13.24
C ALA A 1020 -25.49 29.80 -12.21
N LYS A 1021 -25.28 30.69 -11.24
CA LYS A 1021 -26.33 31.16 -10.30
C LYS A 1021 -27.10 32.39 -10.78
N GLN A 1022 -26.67 33.06 -11.85
CA GLN A 1022 -27.32 34.27 -12.38
C GLN A 1022 -28.07 34.05 -13.71
N SER A 1023 -27.75 33.00 -14.47
CA SER A 1023 -28.39 32.72 -15.77
C SER A 1023 -29.70 31.92 -15.67
N GLN A 1024 -30.76 32.51 -15.10
CA GLN A 1024 -32.12 32.06 -15.39
C GLN A 1024 -32.54 32.47 -16.81
N THR A 1025 -32.14 31.69 -17.82
CA THR A 1025 -32.85 31.41 -19.10
C THR A 1025 -31.86 30.91 -20.15
N LEU A 1026 -32.05 29.69 -20.65
CA LEU A 1026 -31.80 29.28 -22.04
C LEU A 1026 -32.36 27.85 -22.19
N PRO A 1027 -33.28 27.58 -23.14
CA PRO A 1027 -33.89 26.26 -23.27
C PRO A 1027 -32.96 25.31 -24.03
N LEU A 1028 -32.52 24.24 -23.37
CA LEU A 1028 -31.81 23.15 -24.05
C LEU A 1028 -32.80 22.37 -24.92
N CYS A 1029 -32.55 22.37 -26.23
CA CYS A 1029 -33.19 21.48 -27.18
C CYS A 1029 -32.67 20.06 -26.94
N ASN A 1030 -33.56 19.07 -26.89
CA ASN A 1030 -33.17 17.66 -26.87
C ASN A 1030 -32.65 17.26 -28.26
N ASP A 1031 -31.36 16.96 -28.37
CA ASP A 1031 -30.79 15.82 -29.13
C ASP A 1031 -29.25 15.95 -29.22
N CYS A 1032 -28.55 15.33 -28.27
CA CYS A 1032 -27.14 14.90 -28.32
C CYS A 1032 -26.91 13.82 -27.24
#